data_AF-A0AAU8HSZ2-F1
#
_entry.id   AF-A0AAU8HSZ2-F1
#
_cell.length_a   1.000
_cell.length_b   1.000
_cell.length_c   1.000
_cell.angle_alpha   90.00
_cell.angle_beta   90.00
_cell.angle_gamma   90.00
#
_symmetry.space_group_name_H-M   'P 1'
#
loop_
_entity.id
_entity.type
_entity.pdbx_description
1 polymer ?
#
loop_
_entity_poly.entity_id
_entity_poly.type
_entity_poly.pdbx_seq_one_letter_code
_entity_poly.pdbx_strand_id
1 'polypeptide(L)'
;MGLGLLKFEVKKLFKKKNLIWLLTVAILFTAAIYWQYSSQHPNYIQQTLEKINETYMNEVGEQQRFLTELEGEVGLDPLEIKQLDAIQDIWVSLIRWRGALENRQLSDAMHYEGEFLANLTAYEELGGQLTSFHGLEKEIAAAKHQWLNKHNLFHEDEEVPNSVHLLLKESSTFLFSLLGITLLLLFFGNILIEEKEEKTWQFLKTQPISNWQIIGAKYICLVLVSVLFILMVITVGIGIPYVLGDHTINFQYPQILTEGDHFTIISTSEYITRAVMLFLGASIFAFSIALLLSRWAKNPFTVTMLSIFTVIMGYAITEMYVPLQTAANPFAQLRFSEILNQTPKPTDWLYPLAGVIWGTTLTSMTAFIPEGKINMLFTSDTKQPYKGGVTQKSHFTFWNISTFEWRKIKRQGLLLKVYAILALLVLFGYSVVSEQTYQRETAYIASLEQELEWEKEKLSHAEEAMQREVEYVEENYDKEVYERTLLWREKGHRHYNIRINKLKAAISGHGSKDWKSMHKYQLYLNRFYNNEFDTGYVADQSIKQEKLGRFTLEASIAEKEWMLEKGVQPVFSGIYIPTTFYGGWGNDTEAKEIWVEENTKVDNSGLFTLYIYFEKHLHFIPLALLLFLLGGGLATERGKKNTLNFLKTQPVSESKLFLGKLFNAKIVTVLSCIAVFFLVILVGTVFNRFGDWQYPILNYDSEAEVISSNYTGHKIENTNQGFHFINLGRYLLESTALLGFIAIFITSMAMLLSVFIQKKMSVLATTALIGAAGFALSQDLTEMAHLSPFTYLNIPKIINGEIATTLNNPGVNLQTGIAVLLTVTAVLVLAGYFISGRRNTVSKSTQTTADLKSKSQ
;
A
#
# COMPACT_ATOMS: atom_id res chain seq x y z
N MET A 1 8.44 -5.77 43.89
CA MET A 1 8.84 -6.57 42.71
C MET A 1 10.33 -6.87 42.81
N GLY A 2 10.79 -8.11 42.64
CA GLY A 2 12.21 -8.42 42.79
C GLY A 2 13.03 -7.82 41.64
N LEU A 3 13.83 -6.78 41.91
CA LEU A 3 14.73 -6.14 40.92
C LEU A 3 15.57 -7.16 40.15
N GLY A 4 15.94 -8.28 40.80
CA GLY A 4 16.70 -9.37 40.20
C GLY A 4 15.99 -10.08 39.05
N LEU A 5 14.67 -10.28 39.13
CA LEU A 5 13.89 -10.95 38.08
C LEU A 5 13.80 -10.07 36.83
N LEU A 6 13.55 -8.77 37.02
CA LEU A 6 13.55 -7.78 35.94
C LEU A 6 14.91 -7.75 35.24
N LYS A 7 16.01 -7.65 36.01
CA LYS A 7 17.38 -7.65 35.47
C LYS A 7 17.68 -8.91 34.66
N PHE A 8 17.18 -10.07 35.10
CA PHE A 8 17.32 -11.33 34.37
C PHE A 8 16.58 -11.32 33.03
N GLU A 9 15.31 -10.89 33.00
CA GLU A 9 14.50 -10.82 31.78
C GLU A 9 15.07 -9.80 30.77
N VAL A 10 15.49 -8.62 31.24
CA VAL A 10 16.17 -7.62 30.39
C VAL A 10 17.45 -8.20 29.78
N LYS A 11 18.28 -8.89 30.57
CA LYS A 11 19.50 -9.55 30.05
C LYS A 11 19.17 -10.62 29.00
N LYS A 12 18.07 -11.35 29.18
CA LYS A 12 17.60 -12.34 28.19
C LYS A 12 17.22 -11.66 26.87
N LEU A 13 16.60 -10.50 26.94
CA LEU A 13 16.18 -9.72 25.78
C LEU A 13 17.36 -9.31 24.89
N PHE A 14 18.40 -8.70 25.47
CA PHE A 14 19.61 -8.33 24.74
C PHE A 14 20.33 -9.54 24.11
N LYS A 15 20.34 -10.70 24.81
CA LYS A 15 20.96 -11.92 24.29
C LYS A 15 20.25 -12.51 23.06
N LYS A 16 18.96 -12.24 22.86
CA LYS A 16 18.21 -12.77 21.70
C LYS A 16 18.58 -12.08 20.39
N LYS A 17 19.23 -10.91 20.43
CA LYS A 17 19.58 -10.09 19.24
C LYS A 17 18.38 -9.61 18.41
N ASN A 18 17.14 -9.78 18.88
CA ASN A 18 15.94 -9.27 18.19
C ASN A 18 15.96 -7.73 18.07
N LEU A 19 16.52 -7.04 19.06
CA LEU A 19 16.70 -5.58 19.02
C LEU A 19 17.59 -5.12 17.85
N ILE A 20 18.61 -5.91 17.47
CA ILE A 20 19.48 -5.56 16.34
C ILE A 20 18.70 -5.61 15.04
N TRP A 21 17.82 -6.61 14.87
CA TRP A 21 16.95 -6.72 13.70
C TRP A 21 15.96 -5.56 13.63
N LEU A 22 15.36 -5.20 14.76
CA LEU A 22 14.44 -4.07 14.83
C LEU A 22 15.13 -2.73 14.53
N LEU A 23 16.36 -2.52 15.03
CA LEU A 23 17.19 -1.38 14.63
C LEU A 23 17.51 -1.38 13.13
N THR A 24 17.85 -2.55 12.57
CA THR A 24 18.15 -2.69 11.13
C THR A 24 16.93 -2.33 10.29
N VAL A 25 15.74 -2.78 10.69
CA VAL A 25 14.48 -2.44 10.01
C VAL A 25 14.22 -0.94 10.08
N ALA A 26 14.41 -0.32 11.25
CA ALA A 26 14.25 1.13 11.39
C ALA A 26 15.23 1.90 10.48
N ILE A 27 16.51 1.51 10.46
CA ILE A 27 17.54 2.13 9.60
C ILE A 27 17.15 2.01 8.12
N LEU A 28 16.82 0.80 7.66
CA LEU A 28 16.50 0.58 6.26
C LEU A 28 15.25 1.33 5.84
N PHE A 29 14.22 1.35 6.70
CA PHE A 29 12.97 2.02 6.42
C PHE A 29 13.16 3.53 6.32
N THR A 30 13.80 4.15 7.31
CA THR A 30 14.09 5.59 7.28
C THR A 30 15.05 5.96 6.14
N ALA A 31 16.03 5.11 5.84
CA ALA A 31 16.94 5.32 4.70
C ALA A 31 16.20 5.25 3.36
N ALA A 32 15.25 4.33 3.22
CA ALA A 32 14.43 4.20 2.02
C ALA A 32 13.54 5.44 1.81
N ILE A 33 12.90 5.92 2.88
CA ILE A 33 12.12 7.17 2.85
C ILE A 33 13.00 8.35 2.43
N TYR A 34 14.16 8.51 3.08
CA TYR A 34 15.11 9.57 2.75
C TYR A 34 15.57 9.51 1.29
N TRP A 35 15.91 8.31 0.81
CA TRP A 35 16.34 8.12 -0.58
C TRP A 35 15.22 8.44 -1.58
N GLN A 36 13.99 7.98 -1.29
CA GLN A 36 12.82 8.27 -2.12
C GLN A 36 12.61 9.77 -2.26
N TYR A 37 12.57 10.52 -1.16
CA TYR A 37 12.39 11.97 -1.21
C TYR A 37 13.58 12.69 -1.84
N SER A 38 14.80 12.30 -1.51
CA SER A 38 16.00 12.86 -2.13
C SER A 38 15.99 12.69 -3.66
N SER A 39 15.46 11.58 -4.17
CA SER A 39 15.34 11.33 -5.62
C SER A 39 14.24 12.14 -6.30
N GLN A 40 13.18 12.55 -5.58
CA GLN A 40 12.03 13.28 -6.12
C GLN A 40 12.22 14.80 -6.11
N HIS A 41 13.15 15.33 -5.31
CA HIS A 41 13.40 16.76 -5.17
C HIS A 41 13.58 17.56 -6.48
N PRO A 42 14.20 17.03 -7.56
CA PRO A 42 14.29 17.77 -8.83
C PRO A 42 12.94 18.02 -9.51
N ASN A 43 12.00 17.08 -9.38
CA ASN A 43 10.69 17.17 -10.03
C ASN A 43 9.80 18.22 -9.35
N TYR A 44 9.91 18.36 -8.03
CA TYR A 44 9.15 19.35 -7.27
C TYR A 44 9.48 20.80 -7.67
N ILE A 45 10.77 21.15 -7.74
CA ILE A 45 11.19 22.51 -8.15
C ILE A 45 10.56 22.87 -9.50
N GLN A 46 10.51 21.90 -10.41
CA GLN A 46 9.89 22.07 -11.72
C GLN A 46 8.37 22.30 -11.60
N GLN A 47 7.67 21.55 -10.76
CA GLN A 47 6.24 21.73 -10.49
C GLN A 47 5.92 23.09 -9.85
N THR A 48 6.71 23.53 -8.87
CA THR A 48 6.53 24.86 -8.25
C THR A 48 6.76 25.99 -9.25
N LEU A 49 7.81 25.88 -10.07
CA LEU A 49 8.09 26.85 -11.13
C LEU A 49 6.95 26.92 -12.16
N GLU A 50 6.36 25.78 -12.51
CA GLU A 50 5.22 25.71 -13.41
C GLU A 50 3.98 26.36 -12.78
N LYS A 51 3.66 26.05 -11.51
CA LYS A 51 2.55 26.71 -10.78
C LYS A 51 2.73 28.23 -10.74
N ILE A 52 3.94 28.72 -10.49
CA ILE A 52 4.24 30.16 -10.52
C ILE A 52 4.01 30.74 -11.92
N ASN A 53 4.45 30.06 -12.97
CA ASN A 53 4.35 30.56 -14.34
C ASN A 53 2.94 30.48 -14.92
N GLU A 54 2.28 29.33 -14.79
CA GLU A 54 1.00 29.05 -15.45
C GLU A 54 -0.18 29.64 -14.68
N THR A 55 -0.09 29.70 -13.36
CA THR A 55 -1.19 30.16 -12.51
C THR A 55 -0.96 31.60 -12.07
N TYR A 56 0.08 31.85 -11.26
CA TYR A 56 0.23 33.14 -10.57
C TYR A 56 0.67 34.28 -11.48
N MET A 57 1.69 34.06 -12.31
CA MET A 57 2.16 35.07 -13.24
C MET A 57 1.09 35.41 -14.29
N ASN A 58 0.39 34.42 -14.82
CA ASN A 58 -0.65 34.68 -15.82
C ASN A 58 -1.79 35.52 -15.23
N GLU A 59 -2.29 35.16 -14.05
CA GLU A 59 -3.40 35.89 -13.43
C GLU A 59 -3.01 37.31 -13.02
N VAL A 60 -1.85 37.48 -12.36
CA VAL A 60 -1.33 38.80 -11.99
C VAL A 60 -1.09 39.65 -13.23
N GLY A 61 -0.57 39.05 -14.31
CA GLY A 61 -0.34 39.71 -15.59
C GLY A 61 -1.63 40.16 -16.28
N GLU A 62 -2.70 39.37 -16.23
CA GLU A 62 -4.02 39.74 -16.76
C GLU A 62 -4.63 40.92 -16.00
N GLN A 63 -4.60 40.86 -14.67
CA GLN A 63 -5.10 41.95 -13.82
C GLN A 63 -4.28 43.25 -13.99
N GLN A 64 -2.95 43.13 -14.11
CA GLN A 64 -2.09 44.28 -14.39
C GLN A 64 -2.42 44.93 -15.75
N ARG A 65 -2.62 44.12 -16.81
CA ARG A 65 -3.02 44.63 -18.13
C ARG A 65 -4.37 45.35 -18.07
N PHE A 66 -5.35 44.74 -17.41
CA PHE A 66 -6.68 45.33 -17.23
C PHE A 66 -6.62 46.72 -16.56
N LEU A 67 -5.90 46.84 -15.44
CA LEU A 67 -5.74 48.11 -14.73
C LEU A 67 -4.95 49.15 -15.55
N THR A 68 -3.94 48.72 -16.32
CA THR A 68 -3.15 49.61 -17.18
C THR A 68 -3.95 50.11 -18.39
N GLU A 69 -4.81 49.27 -18.97
CA GLU A 69 -5.71 49.66 -20.06
C GLU A 69 -6.76 50.67 -19.56
N LEU A 70 -7.31 50.46 -18.36
CA LEU A 70 -8.25 51.39 -17.71
C LEU A 70 -7.63 52.77 -17.47
N GLU A 71 -6.34 52.83 -17.10
CA GLU A 71 -5.57 54.07 -16.95
C GLU A 71 -5.48 54.86 -18.26
N GLY A 72 -5.32 54.16 -19.39
CA GLY A 72 -5.19 54.76 -20.71
C GLY A 72 -6.50 55.28 -21.31
N GLU A 73 -7.64 54.67 -20.98
CA GLU A 73 -8.94 54.97 -21.60
C GLU A 73 -9.82 55.95 -20.81
N VAL A 74 -9.88 55.81 -19.49
CA VAL A 74 -10.87 56.53 -18.63
C VAL A 74 -10.19 57.30 -17.48
N GLY A 75 -8.96 56.94 -17.14
CA GLY A 75 -8.23 57.45 -15.97
C GLY A 75 -8.63 56.70 -14.69
N LEU A 76 -7.65 56.39 -13.84
CA LEU A 76 -7.86 55.59 -12.63
C LEU A 76 -8.39 56.41 -11.46
N ASP A 77 -9.33 55.84 -10.71
CA ASP A 77 -9.70 56.34 -9.38
C ASP A 77 -8.52 56.17 -8.39
N PRO A 78 -8.35 57.05 -7.37
CA PRO A 78 -7.33 56.89 -6.34
C PRO A 78 -7.22 55.50 -5.68
N LEU A 79 -8.30 54.71 -5.67
CA LEU A 79 -8.26 53.32 -5.20
C LEU A 79 -7.60 52.39 -6.22
N GLU A 80 -7.93 52.53 -7.50
CA GLU A 80 -7.42 51.72 -8.61
C GLU A 80 -5.94 52.00 -8.88
N ILE A 81 -5.47 53.23 -8.65
CA ILE A 81 -4.02 53.57 -8.67
C ILE A 81 -3.28 52.75 -7.61
N LYS A 82 -3.83 52.66 -6.40
CA LYS A 82 -3.21 51.87 -5.31
C LYS A 82 -3.27 50.37 -5.60
N GLN A 83 -4.32 49.89 -6.26
CA GLN A 83 -4.40 48.50 -6.71
C GLN A 83 -3.35 48.19 -7.79
N LEU A 84 -3.13 49.12 -8.73
CA LEU A 84 -2.09 48.99 -9.75
C LEU A 84 -0.68 48.97 -9.13
N ASP A 85 -0.40 49.81 -8.14
CA ASP A 85 0.87 49.79 -7.41
C ASP A 85 1.05 48.43 -6.68
N ALA A 86 0.02 47.98 -5.96
CA ALA A 86 0.07 46.71 -5.24
C ALA A 86 0.27 45.50 -6.17
N ILE A 87 -0.36 45.49 -7.36
CA ILE A 87 -0.18 44.39 -8.31
C ILE A 87 1.19 44.38 -8.98
N GLN A 88 1.81 45.56 -9.17
CA GLN A 88 3.20 45.66 -9.60
C GLN A 88 4.16 45.09 -8.55
N ASP A 89 3.92 45.34 -7.26
CA ASP A 89 4.70 44.77 -6.17
C ASP A 89 4.53 43.24 -6.07
N ILE A 90 3.32 42.73 -6.32
CA ILE A 90 3.06 41.28 -6.48
C ILE A 90 3.88 40.73 -7.66
N TRP A 91 3.84 41.38 -8.82
CA TRP A 91 4.60 40.94 -10.00
C TRP A 91 6.11 40.89 -9.76
N VAL A 92 6.66 41.91 -9.11
CA VAL A 92 8.10 41.97 -8.76
C VAL A 92 8.49 40.85 -7.80
N SER A 93 7.69 40.62 -6.75
CA SER A 93 7.94 39.53 -5.81
C SER A 93 7.85 38.14 -6.46
N LEU A 94 6.89 37.91 -7.36
CA LEU A 94 6.80 36.68 -8.16
C LEU A 94 8.04 36.46 -9.05
N ILE A 95 8.56 37.49 -9.71
CA ILE A 95 9.77 37.37 -10.56
C ILE A 95 10.97 36.98 -9.71
N ARG A 96 11.12 37.62 -8.55
CA ARG A 96 12.22 37.34 -7.62
C ARG A 96 12.09 35.94 -7.04
N TRP A 97 10.89 35.52 -6.68
CA TRP A 97 10.60 34.16 -6.20
C TRP A 97 10.98 33.12 -7.26
N ARG A 98 10.52 33.31 -8.50
CA ARG A 98 10.87 32.45 -9.63
C ARG A 98 12.37 32.40 -9.86
N GLY A 99 13.03 33.56 -9.93
CA GLY A 99 14.47 33.65 -10.16
C GLY A 99 15.29 32.96 -9.07
N ALA A 100 14.84 33.05 -7.82
CA ALA A 100 15.49 32.35 -6.72
C ALA A 100 15.31 30.82 -6.81
N LEU A 101 14.14 30.33 -7.21
CA LEU A 101 13.91 28.90 -7.47
C LEU A 101 14.74 28.37 -8.66
N GLU A 102 14.78 29.10 -9.77
CA GLU A 102 15.60 28.77 -10.95
C GLU A 102 17.10 28.67 -10.60
N ASN A 103 17.58 29.60 -9.77
CA ASN A 103 18.98 29.62 -9.30
C ASN A 103 19.25 28.68 -8.11
N ARG A 104 18.24 27.91 -7.67
CA ARG A 104 18.30 27.01 -6.49
C ARG A 104 18.70 27.71 -5.19
N GLN A 105 18.41 29.01 -5.08
CA GLN A 105 18.59 29.83 -3.90
C GLN A 105 17.33 29.75 -3.02
N LEU A 106 17.09 28.58 -2.43
CA LEU A 106 15.87 28.28 -1.66
C LEU A 106 15.65 29.26 -0.49
N SER A 107 16.70 29.78 0.13
CA SER A 107 16.57 30.79 1.20
C SER A 107 15.91 32.08 0.70
N ASP A 108 16.28 32.50 -0.51
CA ASP A 108 15.86 33.78 -1.08
C ASP A 108 14.47 33.63 -1.70
N ALA A 109 14.17 32.46 -2.28
CA ALA A 109 12.86 32.11 -2.81
C ALA A 109 11.75 32.33 -1.77
N MET A 110 12.01 31.96 -0.51
CA MET A 110 11.03 32.03 0.57
C MET A 110 10.83 33.45 1.13
N HIS A 111 11.89 34.27 1.08
CA HIS A 111 11.75 35.69 1.36
C HIS A 111 10.81 36.34 0.34
N TYR A 112 10.99 36.01 -0.93
CA TYR A 112 10.16 36.52 -2.02
C TYR A 112 8.73 35.95 -2.04
N GLU A 113 8.53 34.70 -1.63
CA GLU A 113 7.18 34.15 -1.38
C GLU A 113 6.47 34.91 -0.26
N GLY A 114 7.19 35.24 0.82
CA GLY A 114 6.66 36.08 1.90
C GLY A 114 6.29 37.49 1.44
N GLU A 115 7.15 38.14 0.65
CA GLU A 115 6.85 39.43 0.02
C GLU A 115 5.60 39.32 -0.88
N PHE A 116 5.51 38.26 -1.68
CA PHE A 116 4.35 37.99 -2.51
C PHE A 116 3.06 37.87 -1.70
N LEU A 117 3.04 37.08 -0.63
CA LEU A 117 1.86 36.91 0.24
C LEU A 117 1.47 38.22 0.95
N ALA A 118 2.45 39.03 1.36
CA ALA A 118 2.20 40.33 1.98
C ALA A 118 1.58 41.32 0.97
N ASN A 119 2.15 41.40 -0.23
CA ASN A 119 1.66 42.25 -1.31
C ASN A 119 0.26 41.81 -1.80
N LEU A 120 0.03 40.50 -1.85
CA LEU A 120 -1.28 39.92 -2.16
C LEU A 120 -2.35 40.31 -1.13
N THR A 121 -1.99 40.29 0.16
CA THR A 121 -2.90 40.72 1.23
C THR A 121 -3.21 42.22 1.12
N ALA A 122 -2.22 43.05 0.83
CA ALA A 122 -2.41 44.48 0.60
C ALA A 122 -3.30 44.77 -0.62
N TYR A 123 -3.16 44.02 -1.71
CA TYR A 123 -4.01 44.14 -2.90
C TYR A 123 -5.48 43.80 -2.63
N GLU A 124 -5.74 42.73 -1.86
CA GLU A 124 -7.10 42.37 -1.46
C GLU A 124 -7.74 43.36 -0.48
N GLU A 125 -6.98 43.93 0.46
CA GLU A 125 -7.46 44.99 1.35
C GLU A 125 -7.91 46.25 0.59
N LEU A 126 -7.34 46.47 -0.60
CA LEU A 126 -7.75 47.53 -1.52
C LEU A 126 -8.96 47.15 -2.38
N GLY A 127 -9.54 45.96 -2.20
CA GLY A 127 -10.72 45.48 -2.94
C GLY A 127 -10.39 44.70 -4.22
N GLY A 128 -9.12 44.38 -4.48
CA GLY A 128 -8.72 43.51 -5.58
C GLY A 128 -9.05 42.03 -5.31
N GLN A 129 -9.27 41.23 -6.36
CA GLN A 129 -9.52 39.80 -6.24
C GLN A 129 -8.63 39.01 -7.22
N LEU A 130 -8.04 37.91 -6.75
CA LEU A 130 -7.26 36.95 -7.53
C LEU A 130 -7.82 35.55 -7.29
N THR A 131 -8.53 35.04 -8.29
CA THR A 131 -9.24 33.75 -8.31
C THR A 131 -8.36 32.56 -7.99
N SER A 132 -7.04 32.61 -8.24
CA SER A 132 -6.15 31.45 -8.03
C SER A 132 -5.62 31.28 -6.59
N PHE A 133 -5.83 32.26 -5.70
CA PHE A 133 -5.29 32.21 -4.34
C PHE A 133 -6.29 32.72 -3.28
N HIS A 134 -7.42 32.02 -3.16
CA HIS A 134 -8.46 32.32 -2.18
C HIS A 134 -8.69 31.16 -1.20
N GLY A 135 -9.09 31.48 0.03
CA GLY A 135 -9.54 30.51 1.04
C GLY A 135 -8.48 30.04 2.03
N LEU A 136 -8.69 28.83 2.57
CA LEU A 136 -7.93 28.26 3.70
C LEU A 136 -6.42 28.12 3.42
N GLU A 137 -6.03 27.83 2.18
CA GLU A 137 -4.63 27.65 1.78
C GLU A 137 -3.81 28.94 1.98
N LYS A 138 -4.39 30.10 1.67
CA LYS A 138 -3.76 31.40 1.88
C LYS A 138 -3.55 31.67 3.37
N GLU A 139 -4.58 31.42 4.18
CA GLU A 139 -4.51 31.62 5.63
C GLU A 139 -3.43 30.74 6.26
N ILE A 140 -3.34 29.47 5.81
CA ILE A 140 -2.30 28.52 6.20
C ILE A 140 -0.91 29.06 5.81
N ALA A 141 -0.72 29.49 4.57
CA ALA A 141 0.56 30.00 4.08
C ALA A 141 1.02 31.25 4.85
N ALA A 142 0.11 32.21 5.07
CA ALA A 142 0.38 33.42 5.83
C ALA A 142 0.72 33.11 7.31
N ALA A 143 -0.06 32.24 7.97
CA ALA A 143 0.19 31.85 9.34
C ALA A 143 1.50 31.05 9.49
N LYS A 144 1.82 30.18 8.53
CA LYS A 144 3.11 29.47 8.47
C LYS A 144 4.26 30.46 8.33
N HIS A 145 4.16 31.43 7.43
CA HIS A 145 5.18 32.47 7.25
C HIS A 145 5.40 33.28 8.54
N GLN A 146 4.32 33.71 9.20
CA GLN A 146 4.40 34.39 10.51
C GLN A 146 5.08 33.51 11.58
N TRP A 147 4.79 32.21 11.61
CA TRP A 147 5.43 31.28 12.54
C TRP A 147 6.93 31.13 12.29
N LEU A 148 7.32 30.96 11.03
CA LEU A 148 8.71 30.84 10.61
C LEU A 148 9.51 32.09 10.98
N ASN A 149 8.96 33.28 10.71
CA ASN A 149 9.57 34.56 11.09
C ASN A 149 9.70 34.71 12.61
N LYS A 150 8.65 34.37 13.36
CA LYS A 150 8.65 34.45 14.83
C LYS A 150 9.74 33.58 15.46
N HIS A 151 10.03 32.43 14.88
CA HIS A 151 11.00 31.46 15.40
C HIS A 151 12.35 31.50 14.67
N ASN A 152 12.53 32.43 13.72
CA ASN A 152 13.73 32.54 12.89
C ASN A 152 14.12 31.21 12.23
N LEU A 153 13.14 30.54 11.63
CA LEU A 153 13.29 29.25 10.97
C LEU A 153 13.29 29.43 9.46
N PHE A 154 14.13 28.66 8.77
CA PHE A 154 14.06 28.55 7.31
C PHE A 154 12.86 27.70 6.94
N HIS A 155 12.13 28.11 5.90
CA HIS A 155 11.12 27.24 5.29
C HIS A 155 11.84 26.05 4.65
N GLU A 156 11.26 24.89 4.85
CA GLU A 156 11.71 23.64 4.25
C GLU A 156 10.52 22.97 3.56
N ASP A 157 10.82 22.28 2.47
CA ASP A 157 9.82 21.59 1.67
C ASP A 157 9.23 20.41 2.48
N GLU A 158 7.92 20.48 2.73
CA GLU A 158 7.17 19.45 3.46
C GLU A 158 6.73 18.30 2.55
N GLU A 159 6.63 18.53 1.24
CA GLU A 159 6.29 17.50 0.24
C GLU A 159 7.50 16.60 -0.04
N VAL A 160 8.70 17.17 0.04
CA VAL A 160 9.97 16.43 -0.10
C VAL A 160 10.81 16.57 1.17
N PRO A 161 10.44 15.88 2.26
CA PRO A 161 11.03 16.07 3.59
C PRO A 161 12.44 15.48 3.67
N ASN A 162 13.43 16.28 3.28
CA ASN A 162 14.85 15.92 3.34
C ASN A 162 15.54 16.35 4.65
N SER A 163 14.88 17.22 5.41
CA SER A 163 15.43 17.73 6.66
C SER A 163 15.25 16.80 7.84
N VAL A 164 16.01 17.07 8.90
CA VAL A 164 16.04 16.21 10.08
C VAL A 164 14.68 16.09 10.76
N HIS A 165 13.96 17.20 10.91
CA HIS A 165 12.73 17.22 11.69
C HIS A 165 11.51 16.77 10.86
N LEU A 166 11.50 17.04 9.55
CA LEU A 166 10.45 16.54 8.64
C LEU A 166 10.61 15.03 8.38
N LEU A 167 11.83 14.54 8.16
CA LEU A 167 12.06 13.10 8.04
C LEU A 167 11.77 12.38 9.37
N LEU A 168 12.07 13.00 10.51
CA LEU A 168 11.70 12.46 11.81
C LEU A 168 10.19 12.37 11.98
N LYS A 169 9.43 13.42 11.60
CA LYS A 169 7.96 13.40 11.55
C LYS A 169 7.51 12.20 10.72
N GLU A 170 7.97 12.10 9.48
CA GLU A 170 7.51 11.07 8.55
C GLU A 170 7.84 9.65 9.02
N SER A 171 9.09 9.41 9.40
CA SER A 171 9.53 8.11 9.90
C SER A 171 8.78 7.72 11.19
N SER A 172 8.44 8.70 12.03
CA SER A 172 7.65 8.50 13.24
C SER A 172 6.19 8.22 12.90
N THR A 173 5.56 8.95 11.98
CA THR A 173 4.18 8.69 11.51
C THR A 173 4.03 7.25 11.00
N PHE A 174 5.00 6.77 10.23
CA PHE A 174 4.98 5.39 9.73
C PHE A 174 5.37 4.35 10.79
N LEU A 175 6.48 4.51 11.51
CA LEU A 175 6.97 3.49 12.44
C LEU A 175 6.24 3.51 13.79
N PHE A 176 5.59 4.61 14.16
CA PHE A 176 4.68 4.70 15.31
C PHE A 176 3.22 4.43 14.93
N SER A 177 3.01 3.65 13.87
CA SER A 177 1.69 3.19 13.44
C SER A 177 1.43 1.72 13.82
N LEU A 178 0.34 1.16 13.29
CA LEU A 178 0.02 -0.27 13.31
C LEU A 178 1.17 -1.14 12.78
N LEU A 179 1.99 -0.63 11.85
CA LEU A 179 3.19 -1.30 11.36
C LEU A 179 4.20 -1.55 12.49
N GLY A 180 4.51 -0.52 13.27
CA GLY A 180 5.43 -0.62 14.41
C GLY A 180 4.93 -1.60 15.47
N ILE A 181 3.64 -1.56 15.80
CA ILE A 181 3.02 -2.52 16.73
C ILE A 181 3.12 -3.95 16.20
N THR A 182 2.86 -4.15 14.91
CA THR A 182 2.97 -5.47 14.27
C THR A 182 4.40 -5.99 14.33
N LEU A 183 5.41 -5.14 14.09
CA LEU A 183 6.83 -5.51 14.24
C LEU A 183 7.16 -5.88 15.69
N LEU A 184 6.70 -5.09 16.67
CA LEU A 184 6.90 -5.36 18.09
C LEU A 184 6.26 -6.69 18.51
N LEU A 185 5.03 -6.97 18.08
CA LEU A 185 4.35 -8.25 18.34
C LEU A 185 5.06 -9.42 17.65
N LEU A 186 5.57 -9.24 16.43
CA LEU A 186 6.29 -10.26 15.68
C LEU A 186 7.57 -10.69 16.40
N PHE A 187 8.36 -9.73 16.90
CA PHE A 187 9.65 -10.01 17.55
C PHE A 187 9.56 -10.34 19.04
N PHE A 188 8.55 -9.83 19.74
CA PHE A 188 8.49 -9.90 21.22
C PHE A 188 7.16 -10.39 21.78
N GLY A 189 6.08 -10.45 20.98
CA GLY A 189 4.75 -10.88 21.45
C GLY A 189 4.70 -12.33 21.96
N ASN A 190 5.72 -13.14 21.68
CA ASN A 190 5.84 -14.52 22.14
C ASN A 190 6.65 -14.72 23.44
N ILE A 191 7.00 -13.66 24.16
CA ILE A 191 7.93 -13.72 25.30
C ILE A 191 7.53 -14.73 26.39
N LEU A 192 6.23 -14.89 26.66
CA LEU A 192 5.73 -15.81 27.68
C LEU A 192 5.68 -17.25 27.18
N ILE A 193 5.20 -17.44 25.95
CA ILE A 193 4.98 -18.77 25.35
C ILE A 193 6.30 -19.45 24.96
N GLU A 194 7.34 -18.69 24.64
CA GLU A 194 8.68 -19.23 24.41
C GLU A 194 9.22 -19.95 25.66
N GLU A 195 8.93 -19.46 26.87
CA GLU A 195 9.32 -20.17 28.11
C GLU A 195 8.60 -21.52 28.27
N LYS A 196 7.33 -21.58 27.85
CA LYS A 196 6.55 -22.81 27.90
C LYS A 196 7.09 -23.83 26.91
N GLU A 197 7.43 -23.40 25.70
CA GLU A 197 8.03 -24.26 24.68
C GLU A 197 9.41 -24.80 25.10
N GLU A 198 10.20 -23.95 25.75
CA GLU A 198 11.53 -24.27 26.27
C GLU A 198 11.51 -25.08 27.58
N LYS A 199 10.33 -25.31 28.18
CA LYS A 199 10.13 -25.94 29.51
C LYS A 199 10.76 -25.17 30.68
N THR A 200 11.30 -23.98 30.46
CA THR A 200 11.80 -23.08 31.52
C THR A 200 10.66 -22.53 32.38
N TRP A 201 9.44 -22.47 31.84
CA TRP A 201 8.25 -22.08 32.58
C TRP A 201 8.00 -22.94 33.83
N GLN A 202 8.19 -24.26 33.72
CA GLN A 202 8.02 -25.17 34.87
C GLN A 202 9.08 -24.89 35.94
N PHE A 203 10.31 -24.61 35.53
CA PHE A 203 11.39 -24.23 36.44
C PHE A 203 11.08 -22.91 37.16
N LEU A 204 10.61 -21.89 36.44
CA LEU A 204 10.19 -20.62 37.06
C LEU A 204 9.09 -20.81 38.11
N LYS A 205 8.16 -21.74 37.88
CA LYS A 205 7.10 -22.09 38.85
C LYS A 205 7.59 -22.84 40.09
N THR A 206 8.75 -23.50 40.02
CA THR A 206 9.34 -24.16 41.20
C THR A 206 10.08 -23.18 42.11
N GLN A 207 10.39 -21.98 41.62
CA GLN A 207 11.02 -20.94 42.42
C GLN A 207 9.96 -20.27 43.32
N PRO A 208 10.36 -19.71 44.48
CA PRO A 208 9.46 -18.99 45.39
C PRO A 208 9.11 -17.59 44.83
N ILE A 209 8.64 -17.54 43.58
CA ILE A 209 8.27 -16.32 42.86
C ILE A 209 6.79 -16.46 42.48
N SER A 210 5.98 -15.45 42.80
CA SER A 210 4.56 -15.51 42.47
C SER A 210 4.32 -15.34 40.97
N ASN A 211 3.28 -15.98 40.43
CA ASN A 211 2.92 -15.87 39.01
C ASN A 211 2.74 -14.41 38.55
N TRP A 212 2.17 -13.57 39.43
CA TRP A 212 2.02 -12.14 39.19
C TRP A 212 3.37 -11.44 38.95
N GLN A 213 4.38 -11.76 39.77
CA GLN A 213 5.71 -11.18 39.62
C GLN A 213 6.37 -11.61 38.31
N ILE A 214 6.17 -12.85 37.87
CA ILE A 214 6.71 -13.35 36.60
C ILE A 214 6.05 -12.63 35.41
N ILE A 215 4.72 -12.53 35.39
CA ILE A 215 4.00 -11.85 34.31
C ILE A 215 4.31 -10.36 34.31
N GLY A 216 4.28 -9.72 35.48
CA GLY A 216 4.64 -8.31 35.62
C GLY A 216 6.06 -8.01 35.14
N ALA A 217 7.04 -8.88 35.43
CA ALA A 217 8.41 -8.73 34.92
C ALA A 217 8.48 -8.81 33.40
N LYS A 218 7.74 -9.74 32.79
CA LYS A 218 7.69 -9.86 31.32
C LYS A 218 6.95 -8.68 30.69
N TYR A 219 5.84 -8.24 31.27
CA TYR A 219 5.10 -7.08 30.82
C TYR A 219 5.94 -5.80 30.87
N ILE A 220 6.63 -5.51 31.98
CA ILE A 220 7.53 -4.36 32.08
C ILE A 220 8.68 -4.48 31.06
N CYS A 221 9.20 -5.68 30.80
CA CYS A 221 10.19 -5.87 29.74
C CYS A 221 9.63 -5.55 28.35
N LEU A 222 8.37 -5.89 28.06
CA LEU A 222 7.72 -5.53 26.80
C LEU A 222 7.53 -4.01 26.67
N VAL A 223 7.11 -3.33 27.74
CA VAL A 223 7.02 -1.86 27.76
C VAL A 223 8.39 -1.21 27.56
N LEU A 224 9.44 -1.74 28.21
CA LEU A 224 10.82 -1.28 28.01
C LEU A 224 11.26 -1.42 26.54
N VAL A 225 10.85 -2.49 25.86
CA VAL A 225 11.15 -2.69 24.43
C VAL A 225 10.47 -1.62 23.58
N SER A 226 9.21 -1.26 23.85
CA SER A 226 8.54 -0.17 23.14
C SER A 226 9.29 1.14 23.31
N VAL A 227 9.74 1.46 24.53
CA VAL A 227 10.55 2.66 24.78
C VAL A 227 11.87 2.61 24.01
N LEU A 228 12.57 1.46 24.02
CA LEU A 228 13.80 1.29 23.24
C LEU A 228 13.56 1.43 21.73
N PHE A 229 12.44 0.92 21.21
CA PHE A 229 12.08 1.08 19.80
C PHE A 229 11.82 2.55 19.45
N ILE A 230 11.07 3.28 20.28
CA ILE A 230 10.85 4.72 20.11
C ILE A 230 12.19 5.47 20.05
N LEU A 231 13.10 5.18 20.99
CA LEU A 231 14.44 5.78 20.98
C LEU A 231 15.24 5.42 19.73
N MET A 232 15.15 4.18 19.23
CA MET A 232 15.80 3.78 17.98
C MET A 232 15.24 4.55 16.78
N VAL A 233 13.91 4.66 16.65
CA VAL A 233 13.27 5.40 15.56
C VAL A 233 13.68 6.87 15.59
N ILE A 234 13.64 7.51 16.76
CA ILE A 234 14.06 8.92 16.90
C ILE A 234 15.55 9.08 16.55
N THR A 235 16.42 8.18 17.06
CA THR A 235 17.86 8.25 16.80
C THR A 235 18.18 8.07 15.33
N VAL A 236 17.48 7.15 14.64
CA VAL A 236 17.67 6.88 13.22
C VAL A 236 17.08 7.99 12.35
N GLY A 237 15.88 8.46 12.68
CA GLY A 237 15.21 9.60 12.03
C GLY A 237 16.04 10.87 12.08
N ILE A 238 16.77 11.08 13.18
CA ILE A 238 17.72 12.19 13.31
C ILE A 238 19.05 11.87 12.59
N GLY A 239 19.58 10.66 12.81
CA GLY A 239 20.94 10.30 12.41
C GLY A 239 21.17 10.19 10.90
N ILE A 240 20.20 9.67 10.14
CA ILE A 240 20.33 9.52 8.68
C ILE A 240 20.45 10.87 7.96
N PRO A 241 19.50 11.82 8.09
CA PRO A 241 19.56 13.09 7.40
C PRO A 241 20.72 13.96 7.90
N TYR A 242 21.11 13.81 9.18
CA TYR A 242 22.27 14.51 9.73
C TYR A 242 23.61 14.01 9.16
N VAL A 243 23.71 12.72 8.79
CA VAL A 243 24.93 12.14 8.21
C VAL A 243 24.98 12.32 6.69
N LEU A 244 23.82 12.28 6.02
CA LEU A 244 23.74 12.32 4.56
C LEU A 244 23.47 13.71 3.98
N GLY A 245 22.99 14.66 4.78
CA GLY A 245 22.68 16.03 4.35
C GLY A 245 23.24 17.09 5.30
N ASP A 246 23.19 18.35 4.85
CA ASP A 246 23.74 19.51 5.56
C ASP A 246 22.68 20.25 6.40
N HIS A 247 21.70 19.51 6.95
CA HIS A 247 20.52 20.10 7.58
C HIS A 247 20.67 20.29 9.10
N THR A 248 20.18 21.43 9.59
CA THR A 248 20.10 21.74 11.02
C THR A 248 18.87 21.13 11.68
N ILE A 249 18.98 20.81 12.97
CA ILE A 249 17.87 20.24 13.75
C ILE A 249 16.99 21.35 14.31
N ASN A 250 15.76 21.47 13.81
CA ASN A 250 14.80 22.50 14.23
C ASN A 250 13.46 21.89 14.67
N PHE A 251 13.33 21.55 15.96
CA PHE A 251 12.10 20.96 16.49
C PHE A 251 10.92 21.95 16.64
N GLN A 252 11.16 23.24 16.42
CA GLN A 252 10.13 24.29 16.43
C GLN A 252 9.45 24.48 15.05
N TYR A 253 9.86 23.70 14.04
CA TYR A 253 9.29 23.81 12.72
C TYR A 253 7.77 23.55 12.74
N PRO A 254 6.98 24.43 12.08
CA PRO A 254 5.53 24.35 12.10
C PRO A 254 5.04 23.10 11.38
N GLN A 255 4.04 22.44 11.96
CA GLN A 255 3.30 21.33 11.39
C GLN A 255 1.85 21.74 11.31
N ILE A 256 1.31 21.76 10.10
CA ILE A 256 -0.07 22.19 9.83
C ILE A 256 -1.00 20.99 10.02
N LEU A 257 -2.04 21.19 10.83
CA LEU A 257 -3.11 20.22 11.06
C LEU A 257 -4.43 20.83 10.60
N THR A 258 -5.15 20.15 9.71
CA THR A 258 -6.39 20.63 9.11
C THR A 258 -7.59 19.79 9.58
N GLU A 259 -8.70 20.46 9.89
CA GLU A 259 -9.98 19.83 10.24
C GLU A 259 -11.12 20.66 9.64
N GLY A 260 -11.57 20.27 8.44
CA GLY A 260 -12.53 21.07 7.67
C GLY A 260 -11.95 22.44 7.30
N ASP A 261 -12.68 23.52 7.59
CA ASP A 261 -12.29 24.91 7.29
C ASP A 261 -11.40 25.55 8.38
N HIS A 262 -10.89 24.75 9.31
CA HIS A 262 -10.03 25.24 10.39
C HIS A 262 -8.67 24.54 10.34
N PHE A 263 -7.62 25.30 10.64
CA PHE A 263 -6.27 24.77 10.77
C PHE A 263 -5.63 25.20 12.09
N THR A 264 -4.68 24.39 12.55
CA THR A 264 -3.83 24.71 13.70
C THR A 264 -2.38 24.40 13.36
N ILE A 265 -1.48 25.26 13.83
CA ILE A 265 -0.04 25.05 13.69
C ILE A 265 0.51 24.57 15.03
N ILE A 266 1.14 23.40 15.03
CA ILE A 266 1.88 22.88 16.18
C ILE A 266 3.35 22.74 15.85
N SER A 267 4.21 22.69 16.86
CA SER A 267 5.63 22.43 16.63
C SER A 267 5.89 20.95 16.32
N THR A 268 6.96 20.65 15.60
CA THR A 268 7.41 19.28 15.36
C THR A 268 7.67 18.53 16.69
N SER A 269 8.17 19.21 17.72
CA SER A 269 8.34 18.60 19.05
C SER A 269 7.04 18.12 19.68
N GLU A 270 5.97 18.91 19.53
CA GLU A 270 4.65 18.60 20.04
C GLU A 270 4.02 17.43 19.27
N TYR A 271 4.16 17.44 17.93
CA TYR A 271 3.73 16.34 17.07
C TYR A 271 4.39 15.01 17.48
N ILE A 272 5.72 14.99 17.59
CA ILE A 272 6.46 13.78 17.99
C ILE A 272 6.08 13.34 19.41
N THR A 273 5.86 14.27 20.34
CA THR A 273 5.44 13.94 21.70
C THR A 273 4.06 13.28 21.72
N ARG A 274 3.09 13.80 20.96
CA ARG A 274 1.76 13.18 20.78
C ARG A 274 1.90 11.78 20.18
N ALA A 275 2.70 11.63 19.13
CA ALA A 275 2.94 10.33 18.48
C ALA A 275 3.55 9.30 19.45
N VAL A 276 4.54 9.70 20.24
CA VAL A 276 5.18 8.86 21.26
C VAL A 276 4.17 8.41 22.34
N MET A 277 3.33 9.32 22.84
CA MET A 277 2.33 8.99 23.86
C MET A 277 1.30 7.99 23.34
N LEU A 278 0.73 8.25 22.16
CA LEU A 278 -0.26 7.37 21.53
C LEU A 278 0.33 5.99 21.24
N PHE A 279 1.51 5.93 20.63
CA PHE A 279 2.17 4.67 20.30
C PHE A 279 2.55 3.83 21.52
N LEU A 280 2.98 4.48 22.60
CA LEU A 280 3.28 3.78 23.85
C LEU A 280 2.01 3.19 24.48
N GLY A 281 0.91 3.95 24.52
CA GLY A 281 -0.39 3.49 25.02
C GLY A 281 -0.93 2.30 24.22
N ALA A 282 -0.85 2.38 22.90
CA ALA A 282 -1.28 1.32 22.01
C ALA A 282 -0.37 0.07 22.09
N SER A 283 0.94 0.25 22.20
CA SER A 283 1.88 -0.86 22.41
C SER A 283 1.63 -1.60 23.72
N ILE A 284 1.36 -0.86 24.80
CA ILE A 284 0.97 -1.39 26.10
C ILE A 284 -0.25 -2.30 25.96
N PHE A 285 -1.31 -1.80 25.32
CA PHE A 285 -2.54 -2.56 25.09
C PHE A 285 -2.30 -3.82 24.23
N ALA A 286 -1.59 -3.68 23.10
CA ALA A 286 -1.31 -4.78 22.20
C ALA A 286 -0.48 -5.90 22.86
N PHE A 287 0.53 -5.55 23.66
CA PHE A 287 1.30 -6.54 24.41
C PHE A 287 0.50 -7.23 25.50
N SER A 288 -0.45 -6.54 26.14
CA SER A 288 -1.36 -7.17 27.09
C SER A 288 -2.27 -8.19 26.43
N ILE A 289 -2.77 -7.93 25.22
CA ILE A 289 -3.48 -8.94 24.40
C ILE A 289 -2.57 -10.15 24.15
N ALA A 290 -1.32 -9.94 23.75
CA ALA A 290 -0.39 -11.03 23.47
C ALA A 290 -0.07 -11.89 24.71
N LEU A 291 0.06 -11.27 25.88
CA LEU A 291 0.24 -11.98 27.15
C LEU A 291 -1.01 -12.78 27.54
N LEU A 292 -2.21 -12.21 27.35
CA LEU A 292 -3.46 -12.89 27.60
C LEU A 292 -3.62 -14.11 26.69
N LEU A 293 -3.43 -13.94 25.38
CA LEU A 293 -3.50 -15.03 24.39
C LEU A 293 -2.43 -16.10 24.65
N SER A 294 -1.27 -15.73 25.19
CA SER A 294 -0.22 -16.66 25.61
C SER A 294 -0.64 -17.61 26.73
N ARG A 295 -1.74 -17.32 27.46
CA ARG A 295 -2.30 -18.27 28.45
C ARG A 295 -2.98 -19.46 27.80
N TRP A 296 -3.68 -19.24 26.69
CA TRP A 296 -4.45 -20.28 26.02
C TRP A 296 -3.68 -20.98 24.89
N ALA A 297 -2.74 -20.29 24.26
CA ALA A 297 -1.94 -20.88 23.19
C ALA A 297 -0.81 -21.78 23.73
N LYS A 298 -0.45 -22.79 22.93
CA LYS A 298 0.69 -23.70 23.18
C LYS A 298 1.92 -23.41 22.32
N ASN A 299 1.81 -22.54 21.33
CA ASN A 299 2.88 -22.31 20.35
C ASN A 299 3.12 -20.80 20.13
N PRO A 300 4.39 -20.34 20.10
CA PRO A 300 4.76 -18.96 19.80
C PRO A 300 4.10 -18.37 18.57
N PHE A 301 4.10 -19.12 17.47
CA PHE A 301 3.52 -18.68 16.21
C PHE A 301 2.03 -18.36 16.34
N THR A 302 1.29 -19.21 17.06
CA THR A 302 -0.15 -19.03 17.26
C THR A 302 -0.45 -17.78 18.06
N VAL A 303 0.32 -17.51 19.12
CA VAL A 303 0.17 -16.28 19.91
C VAL A 303 0.42 -15.08 19.03
N THR A 304 1.60 -15.00 18.40
CA THR A 304 1.99 -13.83 17.60
C THR A 304 0.96 -13.53 16.53
N MET A 305 0.54 -14.52 15.74
CA MET A 305 -0.41 -14.28 14.66
C MET A 305 -1.82 -13.97 15.15
N LEU A 306 -2.29 -14.62 16.22
CA LEU A 306 -3.59 -14.30 16.79
C LEU A 306 -3.59 -12.89 17.40
N SER A 307 -2.50 -12.46 18.05
CA SER A 307 -2.35 -11.10 18.56
C SER A 307 -2.38 -10.06 17.43
N ILE A 308 -1.59 -10.26 16.37
CA ILE A 308 -1.58 -9.36 15.21
C ILE A 308 -2.97 -9.30 14.58
N PHE A 309 -3.59 -10.47 14.36
CA PHE A 309 -4.95 -10.55 13.81
C PHE A 309 -5.98 -9.82 14.68
N THR A 310 -5.96 -10.02 16.01
CA THR A 310 -6.87 -9.33 16.94
C THR A 310 -6.68 -7.82 16.91
N VAL A 311 -5.44 -7.32 16.84
CA VAL A 311 -5.14 -5.89 16.78
C VAL A 311 -5.64 -5.29 15.46
N ILE A 312 -5.33 -5.91 14.32
CA ILE A 312 -5.77 -5.45 12.99
C ILE A 312 -7.30 -5.49 12.87
N MET A 313 -7.92 -6.60 13.27
CA MET A 313 -9.38 -6.75 13.23
C MET A 313 -10.07 -5.72 14.12
N GLY A 314 -9.56 -5.50 15.34
CA GLY A 314 -10.13 -4.50 16.24
C GLY A 314 -9.99 -3.06 15.71
N TYR A 315 -8.85 -2.72 15.09
CA TYR A 315 -8.68 -1.45 14.37
C TYR A 315 -9.72 -1.31 13.25
N ALA A 316 -9.84 -2.31 12.36
CA ALA A 316 -10.72 -2.21 11.22
C ALA A 316 -12.22 -2.13 11.61
N ILE A 317 -12.65 -2.89 12.61
CA ILE A 317 -14.02 -2.78 13.15
C ILE A 317 -14.24 -1.37 13.73
N THR A 318 -13.23 -0.80 14.40
CA THR A 318 -13.34 0.55 14.93
C THR A 318 -13.45 1.61 13.84
N GLU A 319 -12.73 1.42 12.73
CA GLU A 319 -12.82 2.32 11.57
C GLU A 319 -14.21 2.27 10.93
N MET A 320 -14.77 1.07 10.75
CA MET A 320 -16.08 0.86 10.12
C MET A 320 -17.26 1.43 10.92
N TYR A 321 -17.14 1.51 12.26
CA TYR A 321 -18.26 1.91 13.12
C TYR A 321 -17.91 3.16 13.93
N VAL A 322 -18.39 4.32 13.47
CA VAL A 322 -18.21 5.63 14.14
C VAL A 322 -18.46 5.63 15.66
N PRO A 323 -19.48 4.93 16.22
CA PRO A 323 -19.68 4.88 17.67
C PRO A 323 -18.54 4.24 18.46
N LEU A 324 -17.72 3.41 17.81
CA LEU A 324 -16.54 2.78 18.42
C LEU A 324 -15.31 3.69 18.40
N GLN A 325 -15.34 4.82 17.69
CA GLN A 325 -14.23 5.76 17.57
C GLN A 325 -14.10 6.70 18.78
N THR A 326 -14.23 6.15 19.99
CA THR A 326 -14.16 6.90 21.25
C THR A 326 -12.93 6.47 22.06
N ALA A 327 -12.41 7.37 22.91
CA ALA A 327 -11.25 7.07 23.76
C ALA A 327 -11.46 5.88 24.71
N ALA A 328 -12.71 5.51 25.02
CA ALA A 328 -13.02 4.33 25.84
C ALA A 328 -12.69 3.01 25.14
N ASN A 329 -12.73 2.98 23.81
CA ASN A 329 -12.36 1.83 23.00
C ASN A 329 -10.83 1.80 22.79
N PRO A 330 -10.11 0.81 23.32
CA PRO A 330 -8.65 0.74 23.19
C PRO A 330 -8.18 0.36 21.78
N PHE A 331 -9.07 0.06 20.83
CA PHE A 331 -8.71 -0.05 19.43
C PHE A 331 -8.76 1.30 18.70
N ALA A 332 -9.49 2.30 19.23
CA ALA A 332 -9.55 3.65 18.63
C ALA A 332 -8.19 4.35 18.67
N GLN A 333 -7.35 4.09 19.66
CA GLN A 333 -5.97 4.59 19.73
C GLN A 333 -5.05 4.03 18.61
N LEU A 334 -5.47 3.00 17.86
CA LEU A 334 -4.71 2.48 16.71
C LEU A 334 -4.92 3.34 15.44
N ARG A 335 -5.82 4.33 15.48
CA ARG A 335 -6.08 5.32 14.43
C ARG A 335 -5.05 6.45 14.48
N PHE A 336 -3.77 6.07 14.38
CA PHE A 336 -2.64 6.96 14.61
C PHE A 336 -2.62 8.14 13.65
N SER A 337 -2.78 7.87 12.36
CA SER A 337 -2.78 8.87 11.29
C SER A 337 -3.89 9.88 11.49
N GLU A 338 -5.10 9.40 11.78
CA GLU A 338 -6.29 10.24 11.90
C GLU A 338 -6.18 11.13 13.14
N ILE A 339 -5.76 10.58 14.28
CA ILE A 339 -5.63 11.35 15.54
C ILE A 339 -4.48 12.36 15.46
N LEU A 340 -3.35 11.98 14.84
CA LEU A 340 -2.19 12.87 14.74
C LEU A 340 -2.41 14.04 13.77
N ASN A 341 -3.18 13.82 12.71
CA ASN A 341 -3.46 14.84 11.70
C ASN A 341 -4.62 15.77 12.09
N GLN A 342 -5.44 15.38 13.07
CA GLN A 342 -6.50 16.23 13.64
C GLN A 342 -5.96 17.29 14.60
N THR A 343 -6.71 18.39 14.72
CA THR A 343 -6.42 19.46 15.66
C THR A 343 -6.32 18.91 17.10
N PRO A 344 -5.31 19.29 17.89
CA PRO A 344 -5.14 18.75 19.23
C PRO A 344 -6.33 19.10 20.12
N LYS A 345 -7.04 18.08 20.61
CA LYS A 345 -8.17 18.26 21.53
C LYS A 345 -7.68 18.08 22.97
N PRO A 346 -8.22 18.84 23.94
CA PRO A 346 -7.86 18.67 25.35
C PRO A 346 -8.21 17.28 25.91
N THR A 347 -8.96 16.47 25.17
CA THR A 347 -9.31 15.08 25.50
C THR A 347 -8.34 14.05 24.91
N ASP A 348 -7.34 14.43 24.12
CA ASP A 348 -6.44 13.49 23.43
C ASP A 348 -5.64 12.61 24.39
N TRP A 349 -5.30 13.11 25.58
CA TRP A 349 -4.60 12.34 26.61
C TRP A 349 -5.43 11.16 27.16
N LEU A 350 -6.74 11.13 26.92
CA LEU A 350 -7.60 10.01 27.30
C LEU A 350 -7.29 8.74 26.51
N TYR A 351 -6.83 8.84 25.26
CA TYR A 351 -6.47 7.68 24.44
C TYR A 351 -5.31 6.86 25.04
N PRO A 352 -4.12 7.44 25.32
CA PRO A 352 -3.04 6.68 25.92
C PRO A 352 -3.38 6.24 27.35
N LEU A 353 -4.16 7.03 28.10
CA LEU A 353 -4.65 6.62 29.41
C LEU A 353 -5.53 5.35 29.31
N ALA A 354 -6.47 5.32 28.38
CA ALA A 354 -7.31 4.16 28.14
C ALA A 354 -6.47 2.93 27.74
N GLY A 355 -5.44 3.12 26.91
CA GLY A 355 -4.46 2.08 26.59
C GLY A 355 -3.79 1.50 27.85
N VAL A 356 -3.38 2.35 28.79
CA VAL A 356 -2.80 1.92 30.08
C VAL A 356 -3.84 1.21 30.97
N ILE A 357 -5.07 1.73 31.08
CA ILE A 357 -6.14 1.13 31.88
C ILE A 357 -6.49 -0.27 31.35
N TRP A 358 -6.75 -0.39 30.04
CA TRP A 358 -7.03 -1.68 29.42
C TRP A 358 -5.82 -2.61 29.48
N GLY A 359 -4.62 -2.09 29.24
CA GLY A 359 -3.38 -2.84 29.29
C GLY A 359 -3.11 -3.45 30.67
N THR A 360 -3.27 -2.66 31.74
CA THR A 360 -3.14 -3.12 33.12
C THR A 360 -4.26 -4.09 33.51
N THR A 361 -5.50 -3.85 33.08
CA THR A 361 -6.64 -4.75 33.32
C THR A 361 -6.42 -6.12 32.66
N LEU A 362 -6.06 -6.17 31.38
CA LEU A 362 -5.81 -7.41 30.65
C LEU A 362 -4.59 -8.17 31.19
N THR A 363 -3.52 -7.47 31.55
CA THR A 363 -2.36 -8.09 32.22
C THR A 363 -2.76 -8.63 33.59
N SER A 364 -3.65 -7.94 34.30
CA SER A 364 -4.18 -8.40 35.58
C SER A 364 -4.95 -9.71 35.42
N MET A 365 -5.89 -9.72 34.48
CA MET A 365 -6.64 -10.92 34.11
C MET A 365 -5.69 -12.07 33.72
N THR A 366 -4.64 -11.79 32.97
CA THR A 366 -3.63 -12.79 32.58
C THR A 366 -2.98 -13.47 33.77
N ALA A 367 -2.79 -12.77 34.89
CA ALA A 367 -2.20 -13.35 36.09
C ALA A 367 -3.17 -14.25 36.88
N PHE A 368 -4.46 -13.92 36.88
CA PHE A 368 -5.50 -14.65 37.61
C PHE A 368 -6.13 -15.79 36.80
N ILE A 369 -6.19 -15.68 35.48
CA ILE A 369 -6.76 -16.71 34.62
C ILE A 369 -5.89 -17.98 34.71
N PRO A 370 -6.47 -19.14 35.10
CA PRO A 370 -5.74 -20.39 35.14
C PRO A 370 -5.29 -20.78 33.73
N GLU A 371 -4.17 -21.50 33.65
CA GLU A 371 -3.70 -22.01 32.36
C GLU A 371 -4.75 -22.95 31.78
N GLY A 372 -5.44 -22.47 30.73
CA GLY A 372 -6.40 -23.28 30.02
C GLY A 372 -5.72 -24.50 29.42
N LYS A 373 -6.26 -25.70 29.67
CA LYS A 373 -5.98 -26.89 28.87
C LYS A 373 -6.64 -26.82 27.48
N ILE A 374 -7.05 -25.64 27.04
CA ILE A 374 -7.84 -25.43 25.83
C ILE A 374 -6.88 -25.54 24.64
N ASN A 375 -6.92 -26.70 23.97
CA ASN A 375 -6.39 -26.83 22.63
C ASN A 375 -7.33 -26.06 21.69
N MET A 376 -7.09 -24.75 21.55
CA MET A 376 -8.00 -23.84 20.84
C MET A 376 -8.28 -24.25 19.38
N LEU A 377 -7.47 -25.15 18.80
CA LEU A 377 -7.74 -25.83 17.53
C LEU A 377 -7.24 -27.28 17.62
N PHE A 378 -8.16 -28.23 17.41
CA PHE A 378 -8.00 -29.68 17.52
C PHE A 378 -6.64 -30.25 17.10
N THR A 379 -5.83 -30.69 18.07
CA THR A 379 -4.92 -31.84 17.91
C THR A 379 -4.54 -32.35 19.30
N SER A 380 -4.84 -33.62 19.60
CA SER A 380 -4.40 -34.26 20.84
C SER A 380 -2.88 -34.46 20.82
N ASP A 381 -2.23 -34.25 21.98
CA ASP A 381 -0.78 -34.38 22.20
C ASP A 381 -0.27 -35.84 22.12
N THR A 382 -1.13 -36.81 21.77
CA THR A 382 -0.83 -38.24 21.84
C THR A 382 -1.27 -38.99 20.58
N LYS A 383 -0.79 -38.58 19.40
CA LYS A 383 -0.83 -39.47 18.23
C LYS A 383 0.35 -40.43 18.28
N GLN A 384 0.08 -41.74 18.34
CA GLN A 384 1.13 -42.75 18.30
C GLN A 384 2.05 -42.53 17.08
N PRO A 385 3.38 -42.62 17.27
CA PRO A 385 4.35 -42.20 16.28
C PRO A 385 4.30 -43.02 14.98
N TYR A 386 3.74 -44.24 15.02
CA TYR A 386 3.60 -45.13 13.87
C TYR A 386 2.29 -45.92 13.95
N LYS A 387 1.46 -45.92 12.88
CA LYS A 387 0.39 -46.92 12.73
C LYS A 387 1.08 -48.28 12.50
N GLY A 388 1.09 -49.15 13.51
CA GLY A 388 1.52 -50.54 13.37
C GLY A 388 3.01 -50.85 13.52
N GLY A 389 3.88 -49.89 13.86
CA GLY A 389 5.30 -50.17 14.17
C GLY A 389 6.18 -50.70 13.02
N VAL A 390 5.63 -50.91 11.82
CA VAL A 390 6.38 -51.43 10.67
C VAL A 390 7.18 -50.30 10.02
N THR A 391 8.51 -50.38 10.11
CA THR A 391 9.42 -49.54 9.34
C THR A 391 9.58 -50.13 7.94
N GLN A 392 8.92 -49.55 6.94
CA GLN A 392 9.17 -49.93 5.55
C GLN A 392 10.59 -49.49 5.16
N LYS A 393 11.48 -50.47 4.91
CA LYS A 393 12.75 -50.24 4.20
C LYS A 393 12.44 -49.90 2.74
N SER A 394 12.12 -48.64 2.47
CA SER A 394 12.05 -48.11 1.09
C SER A 394 13.46 -47.80 0.59
N HIS A 395 13.76 -48.21 -0.65
CA HIS A 395 15.04 -47.95 -1.32
C HIS A 395 15.30 -46.44 -1.54
N PHE A 396 14.27 -45.59 -1.52
CA PHE A 396 14.40 -44.16 -1.79
C PHE A 396 14.47 -43.35 -0.48
N THR A 397 15.68 -43.15 0.04
CA THR A 397 15.93 -42.38 1.28
C THR A 397 15.34 -40.96 1.23
N PHE A 398 15.36 -40.31 0.06
CA PHE A 398 14.83 -38.96 -0.14
C PHE A 398 13.32 -38.86 0.14
N TRP A 399 12.51 -39.75 -0.45
CA TRP A 399 11.06 -39.76 -0.26
C TRP A 399 10.67 -40.05 1.20
N ASN A 400 11.43 -40.89 1.90
CA ASN A 400 11.21 -41.16 3.32
C ASN A 400 11.44 -39.90 4.17
N ILE A 401 12.44 -39.08 3.83
CA ILE A 401 12.70 -37.80 4.52
C ILE A 401 11.59 -36.80 4.23
N SER A 402 11.18 -36.63 2.97
CA SER A 402 10.12 -35.68 2.62
C SER A 402 8.77 -36.07 3.25
N THR A 403 8.41 -37.36 3.25
CA THR A 403 7.20 -37.84 3.93
C THR A 403 7.28 -37.69 5.45
N PHE A 404 8.46 -37.85 6.04
CA PHE A 404 8.69 -37.55 7.45
C PHE A 404 8.46 -36.06 7.75
N GLU A 405 9.00 -35.15 6.93
CA GLU A 405 8.80 -33.70 7.08
C GLU A 405 7.32 -33.30 6.90
N TRP A 406 6.62 -33.88 5.93
CA TRP A 406 5.16 -33.69 5.77
C TRP A 406 4.39 -34.10 7.03
N ARG A 407 4.68 -35.30 7.56
CA ARG A 407 4.05 -35.81 8.79
C ARG A 407 4.39 -34.92 9.99
N LYS A 408 5.61 -34.38 10.06
CA LYS A 408 6.05 -33.45 11.10
C LYS A 408 5.22 -32.16 11.07
N ILE A 409 5.09 -31.52 9.90
CA ILE A 409 4.26 -30.32 9.73
C ILE A 409 2.81 -30.59 10.13
N LYS A 410 2.23 -31.69 9.65
CA LYS A 410 0.84 -32.08 9.98
C LYS A 410 0.65 -32.32 11.48
N ARG A 411 1.62 -32.96 12.16
CA ARG A 411 1.57 -33.23 13.60
C ARG A 411 1.75 -32.00 14.47
N GLN A 412 2.57 -31.05 14.03
CA GLN A 412 2.73 -29.77 14.72
C GLN A 412 1.43 -28.94 14.73
N GLY A 413 0.49 -29.22 13.81
CA GLY A 413 -0.79 -28.53 13.71
C GLY A 413 -0.68 -27.07 13.28
N LEU A 414 0.53 -26.56 13.03
CA LEU A 414 0.79 -25.17 12.69
C LEU A 414 0.17 -24.78 11.34
N LEU A 415 0.22 -25.68 10.35
CA LEU A 415 -0.38 -25.46 9.04
C LEU A 415 -1.90 -25.19 9.13
N LEU A 416 -2.62 -25.98 9.94
CA LEU A 416 -4.06 -25.80 10.13
C LEU A 416 -4.36 -24.43 10.75
N LYS A 417 -3.50 -23.98 11.68
CA LYS A 417 -3.64 -22.65 12.29
C LYS A 417 -3.36 -21.52 11.30
N VAL A 418 -2.36 -21.68 10.43
CA VAL A 418 -2.10 -20.75 9.32
C VAL A 418 -3.35 -20.65 8.43
N TYR A 419 -3.92 -21.78 8.03
CA TYR A 419 -5.13 -21.79 7.22
C TYR A 419 -6.33 -21.19 7.93
N ALA A 420 -6.50 -21.40 9.23
CA ALA A 420 -7.59 -20.76 9.98
C ALA A 420 -7.45 -19.23 9.97
N ILE A 421 -6.22 -18.71 10.15
CA ILE A 421 -5.95 -17.27 10.11
C ILE A 421 -6.15 -16.72 8.70
N LEU A 422 -5.64 -17.41 7.67
CA LEU A 422 -5.85 -17.03 6.28
C LEU A 422 -7.34 -17.06 5.91
N ALA A 423 -8.11 -18.05 6.37
CA ALA A 423 -9.54 -18.11 6.14
C ALA A 423 -10.28 -16.92 6.79
N LEU A 424 -9.91 -16.56 8.02
CA LEU A 424 -10.46 -15.36 8.67
C LEU A 424 -10.11 -14.08 7.92
N LEU A 425 -8.87 -13.95 7.43
CA LEU A 425 -8.43 -12.81 6.62
C LEU A 425 -9.16 -12.74 5.28
N VAL A 426 -9.39 -13.88 4.62
CA VAL A 426 -10.16 -13.95 3.37
C VAL A 426 -11.62 -13.55 3.61
N LEU A 427 -12.26 -14.05 4.67
CA LEU A 427 -13.63 -13.67 5.02
C LEU A 427 -13.75 -12.19 5.35
N PHE A 428 -12.80 -11.65 6.13
CA PHE A 428 -12.77 -10.24 6.46
C PHE A 428 -12.54 -9.35 5.22
N GLY A 429 -11.55 -9.68 4.40
CA GLY A 429 -11.26 -8.96 3.16
C GLY A 429 -12.45 -9.01 2.19
N TYR A 430 -13.14 -10.15 2.12
CA TYR A 430 -14.38 -10.27 1.36
C TYR A 430 -15.47 -9.31 1.87
N SER A 431 -15.69 -9.24 3.19
CA SER A 431 -16.67 -8.31 3.76
C SER A 431 -16.37 -6.85 3.40
N VAL A 432 -15.10 -6.43 3.43
CA VAL A 432 -14.68 -5.08 3.03
C VAL A 432 -15.01 -4.84 1.55
N VAL A 433 -14.59 -5.75 0.66
CA VAL A 433 -14.83 -5.64 -0.79
C VAL A 433 -16.33 -5.63 -1.09
N SER A 434 -17.12 -6.43 -0.36
CA SER A 434 -18.57 -6.50 -0.52
C SER A 434 -19.26 -5.18 -0.16
N GLU A 435 -18.85 -4.55 0.93
CA GLU A 435 -19.38 -3.24 1.33
C GLU A 435 -19.03 -2.16 0.30
N GLN A 436 -17.76 -2.12 -0.13
CA GLN A 436 -17.31 -1.19 -1.17
C GLN A 436 -18.06 -1.39 -2.50
N THR A 437 -18.30 -2.63 -2.90
CA THR A 437 -19.08 -2.96 -4.12
C THR A 437 -20.49 -2.40 -4.01
N TYR A 438 -21.16 -2.61 -2.89
CA TYR A 438 -22.52 -2.13 -2.65
C TYR A 438 -22.62 -0.59 -2.69
N GLN A 439 -21.67 0.09 -2.04
CA GLN A 439 -21.61 1.55 -2.03
C GLN A 439 -21.38 2.12 -3.44
N ARG A 440 -20.43 1.56 -4.20
CA ARG A 440 -20.13 2.00 -5.57
C ARG A 440 -21.28 1.75 -6.54
N GLU A 441 -21.90 0.58 -6.49
CA GLU A 441 -23.07 0.28 -7.32
C GLU A 441 -24.22 1.25 -7.03
N THR A 442 -24.53 1.49 -5.75
CA THR A 442 -25.61 2.41 -5.35
C THR A 442 -25.32 3.85 -5.79
N ALA A 443 -24.09 4.32 -5.56
CA ALA A 443 -23.66 5.67 -5.96
C ALA A 443 -23.69 5.84 -7.49
N TYR A 444 -23.23 4.84 -8.24
CA TYR A 444 -23.24 4.88 -9.70
C TYR A 444 -24.68 4.96 -10.23
N ILE A 445 -25.60 4.13 -9.73
CA ILE A 445 -27.00 4.17 -10.17
C ILE A 445 -27.68 5.49 -9.80
N ALA A 446 -27.46 5.99 -8.57
CA ALA A 446 -27.97 7.31 -8.16
C ALA A 446 -27.44 8.44 -9.07
N SER A 447 -26.18 8.36 -9.50
CA SER A 447 -25.59 9.34 -10.43
C SER A 447 -26.25 9.30 -11.81
N LEU A 448 -26.61 8.11 -12.32
CA LEU A 448 -27.33 7.97 -13.59
C LEU A 448 -28.75 8.54 -13.52
N GLU A 449 -29.43 8.36 -12.39
CA GLU A 449 -30.76 8.94 -12.15
C GLU A 449 -30.70 10.48 -12.09
N GLN A 450 -29.70 11.03 -11.40
CA GLN A 450 -29.47 12.48 -11.36
C GLN A 450 -29.10 13.02 -12.75
N GLU A 451 -28.23 12.33 -13.49
CA GLU A 451 -27.85 12.69 -14.86
C GLU A 451 -29.07 12.66 -15.79
N LEU A 452 -30.02 11.74 -15.59
CA LEU A 452 -31.24 11.67 -16.39
C LEU A 452 -32.12 12.90 -16.19
N GLU A 453 -32.28 13.37 -14.95
CA GLU A 453 -33.04 14.60 -14.68
C GLU A 453 -32.32 15.83 -15.25
N TRP A 454 -31.00 15.92 -15.10
CA TRP A 454 -30.23 17.02 -15.68
C TRP A 454 -30.32 17.04 -17.21
N GLU A 455 -30.18 15.90 -17.89
CA GLU A 455 -30.27 15.84 -19.35
C GLU A 455 -31.69 16.17 -19.86
N LYS A 456 -32.76 15.82 -19.12
CA LYS A 456 -34.12 16.27 -19.43
C LYS A 456 -34.26 17.79 -19.28
N GLU A 457 -33.69 18.36 -18.23
CA GLU A 457 -33.69 19.80 -18.00
C GLU A 457 -32.95 20.54 -19.13
N LYS A 458 -31.76 20.06 -19.52
CA LYS A 458 -31.01 20.61 -20.67
C LYS A 458 -31.80 20.52 -21.96
N LEU A 459 -32.49 19.41 -22.20
CA LEU A 459 -33.35 19.25 -23.37
C LEU A 459 -34.48 20.28 -23.37
N SER A 460 -35.15 20.49 -22.23
CA SER A 460 -36.22 21.52 -22.10
C SER A 460 -35.69 22.92 -22.39
N HIS A 461 -34.56 23.30 -21.79
CA HIS A 461 -33.93 24.61 -22.04
C HIS A 461 -33.48 24.76 -23.50
N ALA A 462 -32.97 23.69 -24.10
CA ALA A 462 -32.59 23.66 -25.51
C ALA A 462 -33.79 23.84 -26.44
N GLU A 463 -34.93 23.21 -26.12
CA GLU A 463 -36.18 23.36 -26.89
C GLU A 463 -36.69 24.80 -26.83
N GLU A 464 -36.67 25.45 -25.65
CA GLU A 464 -37.05 26.85 -25.50
C GLU A 464 -36.10 27.82 -26.21
N ALA A 465 -34.78 27.57 -26.13
CA ALA A 465 -33.78 28.38 -26.81
C ALA A 465 -33.88 28.23 -28.34
N MET A 466 -34.14 27.01 -28.81
CA MET A 466 -34.36 26.73 -30.23
C MET A 466 -35.57 27.48 -30.76
N GLN A 467 -36.70 27.52 -30.04
CA GLN A 467 -37.88 28.28 -30.46
C GLN A 467 -37.56 29.78 -30.59
N ARG A 468 -36.90 30.38 -29.59
CA ARG A 468 -36.55 31.81 -29.59
C ARG A 468 -35.56 32.19 -30.69
N GLU A 469 -34.56 31.35 -30.95
CA GLU A 469 -33.56 31.62 -32.00
C GLU A 469 -34.09 31.36 -33.40
N VAL A 470 -34.95 30.35 -33.59
CA VAL A 470 -35.55 30.07 -34.91
C VAL A 470 -36.39 31.28 -35.37
N GLU A 471 -37.19 31.86 -34.47
CA GLU A 471 -37.95 33.09 -34.74
C GLU A 471 -37.02 34.27 -35.09
N TYR A 472 -35.92 34.44 -34.35
CA TYR A 472 -34.97 35.53 -34.57
C TYR A 472 -34.14 35.39 -35.87
N VAL A 473 -33.73 34.19 -36.24
CA VAL A 473 -32.88 33.93 -37.42
C VAL A 473 -33.72 33.95 -38.70
N GLU A 474 -34.98 33.51 -38.65
CA GLU A 474 -35.93 33.62 -39.77
C GLU A 474 -36.16 35.09 -40.18
N GLU A 475 -36.16 36.02 -39.22
CA GLU A 475 -36.37 37.45 -39.47
C GLU A 475 -35.11 38.20 -39.95
N ASN A 476 -33.90 37.76 -39.58
CA ASN A 476 -32.70 38.60 -39.66
C ASN A 476 -31.55 38.07 -40.54
N TYR A 477 -31.61 36.84 -41.04
CA TYR A 477 -30.49 36.22 -41.77
C TYR A 477 -30.91 35.60 -43.11
N ASP A 478 -29.94 35.43 -44.01
CA ASP A 478 -30.13 34.75 -45.30
C ASP A 478 -30.55 33.28 -45.11
N LYS A 479 -31.37 32.79 -46.05
CA LYS A 479 -31.97 31.44 -46.02
C LYS A 479 -30.96 30.32 -45.81
N GLU A 480 -29.76 30.44 -46.37
CA GLU A 480 -28.71 29.43 -46.25
C GLU A 480 -28.10 29.37 -44.83
N VAL A 481 -28.00 30.51 -44.14
CA VAL A 481 -27.53 30.60 -42.75
C VAL A 481 -28.59 30.07 -41.79
N TYR A 482 -29.87 30.38 -42.08
CA TYR A 482 -31.02 29.84 -41.35
C TYR A 482 -31.06 28.31 -41.41
N GLU A 483 -31.00 27.72 -42.61
CA GLU A 483 -31.05 26.26 -42.80
C GLU A 483 -29.87 25.55 -42.11
N ARG A 484 -28.67 26.13 -42.16
CA ARG A 484 -27.48 25.58 -41.49
C ARG A 484 -27.60 25.60 -39.97
N THR A 485 -28.11 26.70 -39.41
CA THR A 485 -28.29 26.88 -37.96
C THR A 485 -29.37 25.94 -37.43
N LEU A 486 -30.48 25.80 -38.15
CA LEU A 486 -31.54 24.85 -37.83
C LEU A 486 -31.02 23.41 -37.82
N LEU A 487 -30.29 23.00 -38.86
CA LEU A 487 -29.69 21.66 -38.94
C LEU A 487 -28.72 21.39 -37.78
N TRP A 488 -27.93 22.39 -37.39
CA TRP A 488 -26.98 22.30 -36.29
C TRP A 488 -27.68 22.16 -34.93
N ARG A 489 -28.80 22.87 -34.72
CA ARG A 489 -29.66 22.75 -33.52
C ARG A 489 -30.41 21.42 -33.48
N GLU A 490 -30.98 20.96 -34.59
CA GLU A 490 -31.64 19.66 -34.71
C GLU A 490 -30.70 18.49 -34.37
N LYS A 491 -29.42 18.58 -34.77
CA LYS A 491 -28.40 17.59 -34.40
C LYS A 491 -28.18 17.53 -32.88
N GLY A 492 -28.11 18.68 -32.20
CA GLY A 492 -27.99 18.73 -30.75
C GLY A 492 -29.23 18.22 -30.02
N HIS A 493 -30.42 18.59 -30.47
CA HIS A 493 -31.70 18.08 -29.94
C HIS A 493 -31.82 16.55 -30.09
N ARG A 494 -31.46 16.04 -31.27
CA ARG A 494 -31.40 14.60 -31.54
C ARG A 494 -30.40 13.89 -30.62
N HIS A 495 -29.24 14.51 -30.37
CA HIS A 495 -28.23 13.97 -29.47
C HIS A 495 -28.76 13.81 -28.03
N TYR A 496 -29.38 14.86 -27.47
CA TYR A 496 -29.99 14.81 -26.14
C TYR A 496 -31.05 13.71 -26.05
N ASN A 497 -31.94 13.60 -27.05
CA ASN A 497 -32.94 12.54 -27.09
C ASN A 497 -32.33 11.13 -27.13
N ILE A 498 -31.30 10.92 -27.95
CA ILE A 498 -30.58 9.64 -28.00
C ILE A 498 -29.97 9.31 -26.63
N ARG A 499 -29.32 10.29 -26.00
CA ARG A 499 -28.67 10.13 -24.69
C ARG A 499 -29.69 9.79 -23.61
N ILE A 500 -30.77 10.55 -23.48
CA ILE A 500 -31.86 10.31 -22.53
C ILE A 500 -32.45 8.90 -22.72
N ASN A 501 -32.71 8.49 -23.98
CA ASN A 501 -33.26 7.17 -24.26
C ASN A 501 -32.30 6.04 -23.87
N LYS A 502 -31.00 6.20 -24.16
CA LYS A 502 -29.97 5.22 -23.75
C LYS A 502 -29.80 5.18 -22.24
N LEU A 503 -29.86 6.32 -21.56
CA LEU A 503 -29.75 6.43 -20.10
C LEU A 503 -30.96 5.79 -19.40
N LYS A 504 -32.18 6.05 -19.87
CA LYS A 504 -33.40 5.34 -19.40
C LYS A 504 -33.28 3.83 -19.62
N ALA A 505 -32.77 3.40 -20.78
CA ALA A 505 -32.54 1.99 -21.06
C ALA A 505 -31.46 1.37 -20.14
N ALA A 506 -30.42 2.13 -19.78
CA ALA A 506 -29.39 1.68 -18.84
C ALA A 506 -29.94 1.51 -17.41
N ILE A 507 -30.71 2.47 -16.91
CA ILE A 507 -31.33 2.43 -15.57
C ILE A 507 -32.35 1.29 -15.49
N SER A 508 -33.26 1.18 -16.46
CA SER A 508 -34.22 0.06 -16.51
C SER A 508 -33.57 -1.29 -16.78
N GLY A 509 -32.49 -1.30 -17.57
CA GLY A 509 -31.65 -2.46 -17.85
C GLY A 509 -30.98 -3.00 -16.59
N HIS A 510 -30.52 -2.12 -15.69
CA HIS A 510 -29.96 -2.53 -14.40
C HIS A 510 -30.98 -3.32 -13.56
N GLY A 511 -32.20 -2.79 -13.39
CA GLY A 511 -33.26 -3.46 -12.62
C GLY A 511 -33.70 -4.81 -13.22
N SER A 512 -33.59 -4.96 -14.56
CA SER A 512 -33.91 -6.21 -15.27
C SER A 512 -32.72 -7.13 -15.52
N LYS A 513 -31.51 -6.74 -15.07
CA LYS A 513 -30.22 -7.41 -15.37
C LYS A 513 -29.89 -7.51 -16.87
N ASP A 514 -30.42 -6.62 -17.70
CA ASP A 514 -29.97 -6.42 -19.09
C ASP A 514 -28.74 -5.52 -19.14
N TRP A 515 -27.58 -6.13 -18.96
CA TRP A 515 -26.29 -5.45 -18.99
C TRP A 515 -25.92 -4.85 -20.35
N LYS A 516 -26.53 -5.33 -21.44
CA LYS A 516 -26.24 -4.80 -22.78
C LYS A 516 -26.69 -3.35 -22.92
N SER A 517 -27.81 -2.99 -22.29
CA SER A 517 -28.31 -1.61 -22.31
C SER A 517 -27.37 -0.66 -21.58
N MET A 518 -26.78 -1.09 -20.46
CA MET A 518 -25.74 -0.35 -19.74
C MET A 518 -24.49 -0.13 -20.61
N HIS A 519 -23.95 -1.20 -21.19
CA HIS A 519 -22.74 -1.09 -22.04
C HIS A 519 -22.98 -0.26 -23.30
N LYS A 520 -24.19 -0.31 -23.88
CA LYS A 520 -24.56 0.55 -25.03
C LYS A 520 -24.62 2.04 -24.67
N TYR A 521 -24.98 2.38 -23.43
CA TYR A 521 -24.92 3.75 -22.92
C TYR A 521 -23.47 4.19 -22.72
N GLN A 522 -22.68 3.39 -22.02
CA GLN A 522 -21.26 3.68 -21.76
C GLN A 522 -20.44 3.79 -23.06
N LEU A 523 -20.65 2.87 -24.01
CA LEU A 523 -20.02 2.93 -25.34
C LEU A 523 -20.43 4.18 -26.11
N TYR A 524 -21.70 4.59 -26.02
CA TYR A 524 -22.15 5.82 -26.65
C TYR A 524 -21.45 7.05 -26.07
N LEU A 525 -21.28 7.14 -24.76
CA LEU A 525 -20.53 8.23 -24.13
C LEU A 525 -19.05 8.22 -24.54
N ASN A 526 -18.39 7.06 -24.52
CA ASN A 526 -16.99 6.97 -24.96
C ASN A 526 -16.80 7.43 -26.41
N ARG A 527 -17.68 7.01 -27.33
CA ARG A 527 -17.64 7.43 -28.74
C ARG A 527 -18.00 8.90 -28.93
N PHE A 528 -18.88 9.43 -28.08
CA PHE A 528 -19.16 10.86 -28.04
C PHE A 528 -17.94 11.67 -27.59
N TYR A 529 -17.22 11.21 -26.56
CA TYR A 529 -15.96 11.83 -26.14
C TYR A 529 -14.80 11.63 -27.13
N ASN A 530 -14.90 10.62 -28.00
CA ASN A 530 -13.96 10.38 -29.11
C ASN A 530 -14.32 11.14 -30.39
N ASN A 531 -15.31 12.04 -30.35
CA ASN A 531 -15.73 12.88 -31.47
C ASN A 531 -16.23 12.10 -32.70
N GLU A 532 -16.83 10.92 -32.49
CA GLU A 532 -17.41 10.10 -33.57
C GLU A 532 -18.80 10.57 -34.04
N PHE A 533 -19.43 11.50 -33.30
CA PHE A 533 -20.76 12.02 -33.61
C PHE A 533 -20.72 13.51 -33.92
N ASP A 534 -21.40 13.91 -34.98
CA ASP A 534 -21.70 15.32 -35.28
C ASP A 534 -22.91 15.77 -34.43
N THR A 535 -22.62 16.39 -33.29
CA THR A 535 -23.61 16.77 -32.28
C THR A 535 -24.04 18.23 -32.35
N GLY A 536 -23.68 18.92 -33.43
CA GLY A 536 -24.01 20.31 -33.61
C GLY A 536 -23.45 21.21 -32.48
N TYR A 537 -24.35 21.87 -31.74
CA TYR A 537 -24.00 22.86 -30.70
C TYR A 537 -23.61 22.28 -29.35
N VAL A 538 -23.69 20.97 -29.18
CA VAL A 538 -23.23 20.30 -27.97
C VAL A 538 -21.69 20.27 -28.02
N ALA A 539 -21.09 21.42 -27.77
CA ALA A 539 -19.65 21.67 -27.83
C ALA A 539 -19.02 21.45 -26.45
N ASP A 540 -18.64 20.20 -26.18
CA ASP A 540 -17.78 19.82 -25.04
C ASP A 540 -16.62 18.92 -25.52
N GLN A 541 -16.32 18.99 -26.83
CA GLN A 541 -15.71 17.90 -27.58
C GLN A 541 -14.17 17.98 -27.73
N SER A 542 -13.57 19.17 -27.77
CA SER A 542 -12.11 19.31 -27.90
C SER A 542 -11.38 19.23 -26.55
N ILE A 543 -11.94 19.87 -25.51
CA ILE A 543 -11.31 20.04 -24.20
C ILE A 543 -11.15 18.70 -23.47
N LYS A 544 -12.09 17.75 -23.64
CA LYS A 544 -12.04 16.44 -22.97
C LYS A 544 -11.13 15.44 -23.67
N GLN A 545 -11.01 15.48 -25.00
CA GLN A 545 -10.09 14.61 -25.73
C GLN A 545 -8.62 14.99 -25.47
N GLU A 546 -8.33 16.29 -25.36
CA GLU A 546 -7.02 16.79 -24.95
C GLU A 546 -6.67 16.39 -23.51
N LYS A 547 -7.63 16.50 -22.57
CA LYS A 547 -7.42 16.15 -21.15
C LYS A 547 -7.32 14.64 -20.87
N LEU A 548 -8.10 13.80 -21.55
CA LEU A 548 -8.17 12.36 -21.27
C LEU A 548 -7.11 11.55 -22.02
N GLY A 549 -6.62 12.07 -23.15
CA GLY A 549 -5.70 11.37 -24.04
C GLY A 549 -6.39 10.33 -24.94
N ARG A 550 -5.87 10.15 -26.15
CA ARG A 550 -6.41 9.20 -27.14
C ARG A 550 -6.38 7.74 -26.66
N PHE A 551 -5.31 7.34 -25.97
CA PHE A 551 -5.18 5.98 -25.42
C PHE A 551 -6.38 5.64 -24.54
N THR A 552 -6.67 6.48 -23.54
CA THR A 552 -7.76 6.31 -22.56
C THR A 552 -9.10 6.09 -23.26
N LEU A 553 -9.40 6.89 -24.29
CA LEU A 553 -10.64 6.82 -25.05
C LEU A 553 -10.72 5.55 -25.90
N GLU A 554 -9.72 5.27 -26.72
CA GLU A 554 -9.69 4.09 -27.60
C GLU A 554 -9.72 2.78 -26.79
N ALA A 555 -8.95 2.70 -25.70
CA ALA A 555 -8.97 1.56 -24.80
C ALA A 555 -10.34 1.36 -24.13
N SER A 556 -10.98 2.45 -23.71
CA SER A 556 -12.32 2.37 -23.12
C SER A 556 -13.40 2.01 -24.13
N ILE A 557 -13.28 2.43 -25.40
CA ILE A 557 -14.18 1.99 -26.48
C ILE A 557 -14.03 0.50 -26.71
N ALA A 558 -12.79 0.03 -26.94
CA ALA A 558 -12.49 -1.38 -27.17
C ALA A 558 -12.89 -2.26 -25.98
N GLU A 559 -12.75 -1.78 -24.74
CA GLU A 559 -13.24 -2.45 -23.54
C GLU A 559 -14.76 -2.70 -23.62
N LYS A 560 -15.56 -1.67 -23.93
CA LYS A 560 -17.02 -1.81 -23.97
C LYS A 560 -17.50 -2.63 -25.16
N GLU A 561 -16.82 -2.56 -26.30
CA GLU A 561 -17.07 -3.44 -27.44
C GLU A 561 -16.84 -4.91 -27.08
N TRP A 562 -15.73 -5.22 -26.41
CA TRP A 562 -15.45 -6.56 -25.89
C TRP A 562 -16.54 -7.02 -24.92
N MET A 563 -16.93 -6.18 -23.96
CA MET A 563 -17.98 -6.52 -22.99
C MET A 563 -19.34 -6.77 -23.64
N LEU A 564 -19.69 -6.00 -24.68
CA LEU A 564 -20.92 -6.20 -25.47
C LEU A 564 -20.90 -7.51 -26.27
N GLU A 565 -19.77 -7.80 -26.93
CA GLU A 565 -19.61 -9.00 -27.76
C GLU A 565 -19.67 -10.26 -26.89
N LYS A 566 -19.00 -10.25 -25.74
CA LYS A 566 -18.89 -11.41 -24.84
C LYS A 566 -19.99 -11.48 -23.78
N GLY A 567 -20.88 -10.48 -23.70
CA GLY A 567 -22.00 -10.47 -22.75
C GLY A 567 -21.57 -10.43 -21.29
N VAL A 568 -20.55 -9.63 -20.97
CA VAL A 568 -19.95 -9.51 -19.63
C VAL A 568 -20.82 -8.62 -18.74
N GLN A 569 -21.01 -8.96 -17.46
CA GLN A 569 -21.69 -8.06 -16.52
C GLN A 569 -20.78 -6.86 -16.20
N PRO A 570 -21.31 -5.62 -16.13
CA PRO A 570 -20.53 -4.47 -15.71
C PRO A 570 -19.97 -4.68 -14.31
N VAL A 571 -18.71 -4.32 -14.14
CA VAL A 571 -18.14 -4.01 -12.84
C VAL A 571 -18.27 -2.50 -12.68
N PHE A 572 -18.99 -2.07 -11.65
CA PHE A 572 -19.24 -0.65 -11.42
C PHE A 572 -17.94 0.01 -10.97
N SER A 573 -17.48 0.96 -11.78
CA SER A 573 -16.52 1.99 -11.39
C SER A 573 -17.31 3.18 -10.82
N GLY A 574 -16.60 4.23 -10.40
CA GLY A 574 -17.22 5.51 -10.05
C GLY A 574 -17.88 6.18 -11.25
N ILE A 575 -18.28 7.43 -11.04
CA ILE A 575 -19.15 8.21 -11.93
C ILE A 575 -18.50 8.59 -13.27
N TYR A 576 -17.18 8.49 -13.40
CA TYR A 576 -16.47 8.96 -14.58
C TYR A 576 -16.43 7.91 -15.70
N ILE A 577 -16.75 8.37 -16.90
CA ILE A 577 -16.60 7.62 -18.16
C ILE A 577 -15.71 8.53 -19.02
N PRO A 578 -14.55 8.07 -19.54
CA PRO A 578 -14.12 6.69 -19.77
C PRO A 578 -13.58 5.92 -18.55
N THR A 579 -13.51 4.58 -18.60
CA THR A 579 -13.22 3.69 -17.45
C THR A 579 -11.82 3.06 -17.46
N THR A 580 -11.01 3.36 -18.46
CA THR A 580 -9.64 2.86 -18.60
C THR A 580 -8.71 4.04 -18.83
N PHE A 581 -7.60 4.14 -18.10
CA PHE A 581 -6.77 5.34 -18.05
C PHE A 581 -5.30 5.10 -18.36
N TYR A 582 -4.75 6.00 -19.19
CA TYR A 582 -3.32 6.08 -19.47
C TYR A 582 -2.96 7.54 -19.85
N GLY A 583 -2.40 8.29 -18.90
CA GLY A 583 -1.91 9.65 -19.11
C GLY A 583 -2.98 10.69 -19.49
N GLY A 584 -2.59 11.94 -19.71
CA GLY A 584 -3.46 13.02 -20.24
C GLY A 584 -3.56 14.30 -19.39
N TRP A 585 -3.32 14.22 -18.08
CA TRP A 585 -3.54 15.35 -17.16
C TRP A 585 -2.37 16.34 -17.02
N GLY A 586 -1.30 16.19 -17.81
CA GLY A 586 -0.07 16.94 -17.57
C GLY A 586 0.43 16.71 -16.15
N ASN A 587 0.62 17.80 -15.39
CA ASN A 587 1.10 17.78 -14.00
C ASN A 587 -0.01 17.94 -12.94
N ASP A 588 -1.29 17.89 -13.31
CA ASP A 588 -2.42 17.89 -12.36
C ASP A 588 -2.57 16.52 -11.68
N THR A 589 -1.77 16.29 -10.64
CA THR A 589 -1.71 15.03 -9.88
C THR A 589 -2.94 14.80 -9.00
N GLU A 590 -3.55 15.86 -8.48
CA GLU A 590 -4.71 15.76 -7.59
C GLU A 590 -5.97 15.33 -8.37
N ALA A 591 -6.28 15.99 -9.48
CA ALA A 591 -7.41 15.58 -10.32
C ALA A 591 -7.25 14.15 -10.84
N LYS A 592 -6.00 13.76 -11.15
CA LYS A 592 -5.65 12.39 -11.53
C LYS A 592 -5.92 11.40 -10.38
N GLU A 593 -5.52 11.70 -9.15
CA GLU A 593 -5.74 10.82 -8.00
C GLU A 593 -7.22 10.64 -7.70
N ILE A 594 -7.99 11.73 -7.67
CA ILE A 594 -9.45 11.71 -7.50
C ILE A 594 -10.10 10.85 -8.60
N TRP A 595 -9.72 11.08 -9.86
CA TRP A 595 -10.25 10.31 -10.98
C TRP A 595 -9.93 8.82 -10.86
N VAL A 596 -8.70 8.45 -10.48
CA VAL A 596 -8.27 7.06 -10.32
C VAL A 596 -9.00 6.39 -9.16
N GLU A 597 -9.16 7.08 -8.03
CA GLU A 597 -9.89 6.56 -6.87
C GLU A 597 -11.36 6.29 -7.22
N GLU A 598 -12.01 7.27 -7.84
CA GLU A 598 -13.38 7.16 -8.31
C GLU A 598 -13.51 6.02 -9.33
N ASN A 599 -12.62 5.92 -10.32
CA ASN A 599 -12.69 4.89 -11.36
C ASN A 599 -12.10 3.52 -11.00
N THR A 600 -11.67 3.31 -9.75
CA THR A 600 -11.23 1.99 -9.32
C THR A 600 -12.38 0.97 -9.45
N LYS A 601 -12.14 -0.14 -10.16
CA LYS A 601 -13.18 -1.16 -10.40
C LYS A 601 -13.25 -2.10 -9.20
N VAL A 602 -14.44 -2.28 -8.61
CA VAL A 602 -14.63 -3.16 -7.44
C VAL A 602 -15.85 -4.06 -7.67
N ASP A 603 -15.65 -5.38 -7.54
CA ASP A 603 -16.71 -6.39 -7.54
C ASP A 603 -16.37 -7.50 -6.55
N ASN A 604 -17.37 -7.99 -5.83
CA ASN A 604 -17.25 -9.06 -4.85
C ASN A 604 -17.54 -10.45 -5.44
N SER A 605 -17.53 -10.61 -6.78
CA SER A 605 -17.55 -11.95 -7.38
C SER A 605 -16.25 -12.73 -7.08
N GLY A 606 -16.31 -14.07 -7.12
CA GLY A 606 -15.19 -14.95 -6.76
C GLY A 606 -13.90 -14.68 -7.56
N LEU A 607 -14.01 -14.58 -8.89
CA LEU A 607 -12.88 -14.27 -9.76
C LEU A 607 -12.37 -12.84 -9.56
N PHE A 608 -13.27 -11.86 -9.47
CA PHE A 608 -12.88 -10.46 -9.36
C PHE A 608 -12.26 -10.13 -7.98
N THR A 609 -12.74 -10.78 -6.91
CA THR A 609 -12.12 -10.68 -5.58
C THR A 609 -10.68 -11.20 -5.61
N LEU A 610 -10.42 -12.29 -6.33
CA LEU A 610 -9.05 -12.79 -6.51
C LEU A 610 -8.20 -11.83 -7.36
N TYR A 611 -8.80 -11.14 -8.33
CA TYR A 611 -8.12 -10.09 -9.09
C TYR A 611 -7.71 -8.91 -8.20
N ILE A 612 -8.63 -8.37 -7.40
CA ILE A 612 -8.34 -7.33 -6.40
C ILE A 612 -7.23 -7.79 -5.44
N TYR A 613 -7.24 -9.07 -5.05
CA TYR A 613 -6.23 -9.66 -4.19
C TYR A 613 -4.82 -9.61 -4.80
N PHE A 614 -4.70 -9.82 -6.12
CA PHE A 614 -3.43 -9.63 -6.82
C PHE A 614 -3.10 -8.15 -6.99
N GLU A 615 -4.02 -7.35 -7.53
CA GLU A 615 -3.88 -5.93 -7.82
C GLU A 615 -3.42 -5.13 -6.59
N LYS A 616 -4.04 -5.36 -5.42
CA LYS A 616 -3.68 -4.72 -4.14
C LYS A 616 -2.51 -5.39 -3.42
N HIS A 617 -1.73 -6.23 -4.11
CA HIS A 617 -0.54 -6.92 -3.57
C HIS A 617 -0.78 -7.81 -2.33
N LEU A 618 -2.03 -8.21 -2.06
CA LEU A 618 -2.37 -9.01 -0.86
C LEU A 618 -1.75 -10.42 -0.88
N HIS A 619 -1.30 -10.90 -2.04
CA HIS A 619 -0.57 -12.15 -2.20
C HIS A 619 0.74 -12.26 -1.40
N PHE A 620 1.32 -11.13 -0.96
CA PHE A 620 2.45 -11.17 -0.03
C PHE A 620 2.09 -11.69 1.36
N ILE A 621 0.83 -11.59 1.80
CA ILE A 621 0.37 -12.06 3.13
C ILE A 621 0.54 -13.59 3.28
N PRO A 622 -0.08 -14.45 2.43
CA PRO A 622 0.07 -15.90 2.53
C PRO A 622 1.52 -16.31 2.27
N LEU A 623 2.21 -15.63 1.35
CA LEU A 623 3.63 -15.87 1.10
C LEU A 623 4.48 -15.64 2.36
N ALA A 624 4.27 -14.53 3.07
CA ALA A 624 4.97 -14.20 4.31
C ALA A 624 4.63 -15.19 5.44
N LEU A 625 3.36 -15.57 5.60
CA LEU A 625 2.94 -16.55 6.61
C LEU A 625 3.54 -17.94 6.34
N LEU A 626 3.55 -18.37 5.09
CA LEU A 626 4.12 -19.65 4.68
C LEU A 626 5.65 -19.63 4.78
N LEU A 627 6.29 -18.51 4.44
CA LEU A 627 7.72 -18.30 4.66
C LEU A 627 8.05 -18.37 6.15
N PHE A 628 7.24 -17.75 7.01
CA PHE A 628 7.44 -17.85 8.46
C PHE A 628 7.31 -19.29 8.95
N LEU A 629 6.35 -20.07 8.41
CA LEU A 629 6.14 -21.46 8.78
C LEU A 629 7.30 -22.36 8.32
N LEU A 630 7.73 -22.23 7.06
CA LEU A 630 8.56 -23.21 6.36
C LEU A 630 9.99 -22.71 6.07
N GLY A 631 10.19 -21.40 5.91
CA GLY A 631 11.46 -20.76 5.56
C GLY A 631 12.55 -20.85 6.62
N GLY A 632 12.21 -21.24 7.85
CA GLY A 632 13.19 -21.48 8.91
C GLY A 632 14.18 -22.62 8.60
N GLY A 633 13.86 -23.50 7.66
CA GLY A 633 14.80 -24.49 7.10
C GLY A 633 15.55 -25.30 8.15
N LEU A 634 16.88 -25.42 8.03
CA LEU A 634 17.72 -26.13 9.00
C LEU A 634 17.89 -25.38 10.33
N ALA A 635 17.68 -24.06 10.34
CA ALA A 635 17.80 -23.25 11.54
C ALA A 635 16.77 -23.64 12.61
N THR A 636 15.63 -24.22 12.22
CA THR A 636 14.64 -24.75 13.18
C THR A 636 15.17 -25.94 13.97
N GLU A 637 16.07 -26.75 13.40
CA GLU A 637 16.63 -27.94 14.05
C GLU A 637 17.90 -27.65 14.86
N ARG A 638 18.49 -26.45 14.69
CA ARG A 638 19.71 -25.99 15.39
C ARG A 638 19.43 -25.13 16.62
N GLY A 639 18.15 -25.00 17.00
CA GLY A 639 17.72 -24.26 18.20
C GLY A 639 18.17 -24.91 19.51
N LYS A 640 17.58 -24.49 20.64
CA LYS A 640 17.92 -25.04 21.97
C LYS A 640 17.65 -26.55 22.08
N LYS A 641 16.62 -27.06 21.38
CA LYS A 641 16.41 -28.49 21.15
C LYS A 641 17.14 -28.86 19.86
N ASN A 642 18.41 -29.25 19.96
CA ASN A 642 19.22 -29.60 18.80
C ASN A 642 18.85 -30.98 18.26
N THR A 643 17.71 -31.06 17.58
CA THR A 643 17.23 -32.25 16.88
C THR A 643 18.10 -32.62 15.70
N LEU A 644 18.88 -31.67 15.16
CA LEU A 644 19.84 -31.95 14.09
C LEU A 644 20.90 -32.96 14.55
N ASN A 645 21.40 -32.86 15.79
CA ASN A 645 22.36 -33.84 16.33
C ASN A 645 21.77 -35.26 16.39
N PHE A 646 20.48 -35.39 16.69
CA PHE A 646 19.79 -36.68 16.65
C PHE A 646 19.62 -37.18 15.21
N LEU A 647 19.29 -36.31 14.26
CA LEU A 647 19.18 -36.70 12.85
C LEU A 647 20.54 -37.13 12.25
N LYS A 648 21.66 -36.58 12.77
CA LYS A 648 23.01 -36.98 12.39
C LYS A 648 23.42 -38.38 12.85
N THR A 649 22.76 -38.96 13.85
CA THR A 649 23.04 -40.35 14.26
C THR A 649 22.41 -41.37 13.32
N GLN A 650 21.48 -40.94 12.46
CA GLN A 650 20.87 -41.78 11.44
C GLN A 650 21.80 -41.86 10.20
N PRO A 651 21.71 -42.94 9.39
CA PRO A 651 22.50 -43.09 8.17
C PRO A 651 22.00 -42.17 7.02
N VAL A 652 21.83 -40.89 7.31
CA VAL A 652 21.30 -39.86 6.40
C VAL A 652 22.30 -38.70 6.33
N SER A 653 22.76 -38.38 5.13
CA SER A 653 23.62 -37.22 4.89
C SER A 653 22.87 -35.90 5.04
N GLU A 654 23.52 -34.84 5.54
CA GLU A 654 22.93 -33.50 5.66
C GLU A 654 22.36 -32.96 4.33
N SER A 655 23.01 -33.24 3.19
CA SER A 655 22.51 -32.83 1.87
C SER A 655 21.16 -33.48 1.50
N LYS A 656 20.96 -34.75 1.86
CA LYS A 656 19.67 -35.44 1.66
C LYS A 656 18.58 -34.87 2.58
N LEU A 657 18.94 -34.49 3.79
CA LEU A 657 18.04 -33.83 4.74
C LEU A 657 17.64 -32.43 4.23
N PHE A 658 18.62 -31.66 3.74
CA PHE A 658 18.39 -30.37 3.08
C PHE A 658 17.42 -30.50 1.91
N LEU A 659 17.69 -31.40 0.96
CA LEU A 659 16.82 -31.61 -0.20
C LEU A 659 15.41 -32.07 0.21
N GLY A 660 15.30 -33.03 1.13
CA GLY A 660 14.00 -33.56 1.56
C GLY A 660 13.12 -32.49 2.20
N LYS A 661 13.72 -31.59 3.00
CA LYS A 661 13.03 -30.47 3.65
C LYS A 661 12.69 -29.36 2.66
N LEU A 662 13.60 -29.04 1.73
CA LEU A 662 13.36 -28.06 0.68
C LEU A 662 12.20 -28.49 -0.23
N PHE A 663 12.21 -29.74 -0.69
CA PHE A 663 11.16 -30.28 -1.55
C PHE A 663 9.78 -30.25 -0.87
N ASN A 664 9.72 -30.71 0.38
CA ASN A 664 8.49 -30.65 1.16
C ASN A 664 8.02 -29.20 1.39
N ALA A 665 8.93 -28.28 1.70
CA ALA A 665 8.59 -26.86 1.84
C ALA A 665 7.99 -26.28 0.56
N LYS A 666 8.61 -26.53 -0.62
CA LYS A 666 8.10 -26.08 -1.92
C LYS A 666 6.68 -26.59 -2.20
N ILE A 667 6.46 -27.89 -2.06
CA ILE A 667 5.14 -28.50 -2.30
C ILE A 667 4.09 -27.92 -1.36
N VAL A 668 4.40 -27.87 -0.05
CA VAL A 668 3.46 -27.35 0.93
C VAL A 668 3.13 -25.90 0.62
N THR A 669 4.11 -25.05 0.31
CA THR A 669 3.88 -23.64 -0.01
C THR A 669 3.00 -23.46 -1.25
N VAL A 670 3.31 -24.14 -2.36
CA VAL A 670 2.53 -24.01 -3.61
C VAL A 670 1.09 -24.49 -3.41
N LEU A 671 0.90 -25.67 -2.80
CA LEU A 671 -0.44 -26.19 -2.52
C LEU A 671 -1.22 -25.29 -1.55
N SER A 672 -0.52 -24.67 -0.59
CA SER A 672 -1.14 -23.72 0.35
C SER A 672 -1.62 -22.46 -0.35
N CYS A 673 -0.82 -21.88 -1.26
CA CYS A 673 -1.22 -20.71 -2.06
C CYS A 673 -2.44 -21.03 -2.92
N ILE A 674 -2.43 -22.18 -3.62
CA ILE A 674 -3.58 -22.64 -4.44
C ILE A 674 -4.83 -22.82 -3.56
N ALA A 675 -4.69 -23.42 -2.37
CA ALA A 675 -5.81 -23.62 -1.46
C ALA A 675 -6.41 -22.29 -0.96
N VAL A 676 -5.59 -21.28 -0.70
CA VAL A 676 -6.06 -19.94 -0.30
C VAL A 676 -6.80 -19.26 -1.45
N PHE A 677 -6.32 -19.38 -2.68
CA PHE A 677 -6.99 -18.76 -3.84
C PHE A 677 -8.28 -19.46 -4.19
N PHE A 678 -8.30 -20.77 -4.08
CA PHE A 678 -9.54 -21.53 -4.15
C PHE A 678 -10.53 -21.07 -3.08
N LEU A 679 -10.07 -20.80 -1.86
CA LEU A 679 -10.92 -20.27 -0.79
C LEU A 679 -11.47 -18.87 -1.12
N VAL A 680 -10.64 -17.97 -1.67
CA VAL A 680 -11.09 -16.63 -2.11
C VAL A 680 -12.20 -16.75 -3.16
N ILE A 681 -11.97 -17.55 -4.20
CA ILE A 681 -12.97 -17.80 -5.24
C ILE A 681 -14.24 -18.42 -4.64
N LEU A 682 -14.09 -19.41 -3.76
CA LEU A 682 -15.21 -20.09 -3.12
C LEU A 682 -16.06 -19.12 -2.30
N VAL A 683 -15.43 -18.27 -1.47
CA VAL A 683 -16.14 -17.28 -0.65
C VAL A 683 -16.93 -16.31 -1.54
N GLY A 684 -16.29 -15.70 -2.56
CA GLY A 684 -17.01 -14.79 -3.46
C GLY A 684 -18.10 -15.48 -4.29
N THR A 685 -17.91 -16.75 -4.65
CA THR A 685 -18.93 -17.54 -5.36
C THR A 685 -20.13 -17.85 -4.48
N VAL A 686 -19.92 -18.16 -3.20
CA VAL A 686 -20.99 -18.51 -2.25
C VAL A 686 -21.83 -17.30 -1.87
N PHE A 687 -21.21 -16.13 -1.69
CA PHE A 687 -21.90 -14.93 -1.21
C PHE A 687 -22.39 -13.99 -2.33
N ASN A 688 -21.83 -14.06 -3.54
CA ASN A 688 -22.33 -13.35 -4.71
C ASN A 688 -22.45 -14.28 -5.93
N ARG A 689 -21.37 -14.43 -6.71
CA ARG A 689 -21.33 -15.21 -7.96
C ARG A 689 -19.90 -15.61 -8.30
N PHE A 690 -19.73 -16.59 -9.19
CA PHE A 690 -18.41 -17.03 -9.63
C PHE A 690 -17.59 -15.89 -10.26
N GLY A 691 -18.23 -15.05 -11.06
CA GLY A 691 -17.61 -13.94 -11.80
C GLY A 691 -17.43 -14.25 -13.28
N ASP A 692 -17.16 -13.22 -14.08
CA ASP A 692 -17.10 -13.32 -15.54
C ASP A 692 -15.69 -13.64 -16.03
N TRP A 693 -15.46 -14.87 -16.49
CA TRP A 693 -14.15 -15.31 -16.98
C TRP A 693 -13.61 -14.46 -18.14
N GLN A 694 -14.51 -13.98 -19.00
CA GLN A 694 -14.21 -13.17 -20.19
C GLN A 694 -14.13 -11.67 -19.90
N TYR A 695 -14.15 -11.26 -18.63
CA TYR A 695 -13.97 -9.85 -18.27
C TYR A 695 -12.63 -9.33 -18.83
N PRO A 696 -12.61 -8.20 -19.55
CA PRO A 696 -11.40 -7.70 -20.18
C PRO A 696 -10.47 -7.04 -19.16
N ILE A 697 -9.21 -7.47 -19.15
CA ILE A 697 -8.13 -6.82 -18.39
C ILE A 697 -7.17 -6.21 -19.40
N LEU A 698 -6.89 -4.92 -19.24
CA LEU A 698 -5.99 -4.19 -20.11
C LEU A 698 -4.56 -4.73 -19.95
N ASN A 699 -3.91 -5.01 -21.08
CA ASN A 699 -2.50 -5.33 -21.17
C ASN A 699 -1.80 -4.27 -22.03
N TYR A 700 -0.74 -3.68 -21.48
CA TYR A 700 0.07 -2.65 -22.13
C TYR A 700 1.18 -3.28 -22.95
N ASP A 701 1.31 -2.86 -24.20
CA ASP A 701 2.36 -3.34 -25.09
C ASP A 701 3.50 -2.32 -25.15
N SER A 702 4.74 -2.80 -24.99
CA SER A 702 5.93 -1.94 -24.99
C SER A 702 6.15 -1.28 -26.36
N GLU A 703 6.79 -0.12 -26.39
CA GLU A 703 7.08 0.61 -27.63
C GLU A 703 7.84 -0.25 -28.64
N ALA A 704 8.84 -1.00 -28.17
CA ALA A 704 9.63 -1.93 -28.98
C ALA A 704 8.77 -3.04 -29.61
N GLU A 705 7.69 -3.47 -28.95
CA GLU A 705 6.76 -4.48 -29.46
C GLU A 705 5.78 -3.88 -30.49
N VAL A 706 5.28 -2.67 -30.24
CA VAL A 706 4.36 -1.95 -31.12
C VAL A 706 5.01 -1.57 -32.45
N ILE A 707 6.31 -1.25 -32.44
CA ILE A 707 7.09 -0.94 -33.65
C ILE A 707 7.41 -2.21 -34.47
N SER A 708 7.29 -3.40 -33.88
CA SER A 708 7.62 -4.65 -34.56
C SER A 708 6.67 -4.96 -35.73
N SER A 709 7.19 -5.56 -36.80
CA SER A 709 6.40 -5.87 -38.01
C SER A 709 5.31 -6.93 -37.80
N ASN A 710 5.30 -7.60 -36.65
CA ASN A 710 4.37 -8.68 -36.32
C ASN A 710 3.38 -8.31 -35.20
N TYR A 711 3.25 -7.00 -34.90
CA TYR A 711 2.34 -6.55 -33.84
C TYR A 711 0.88 -6.83 -34.21
N THR A 712 0.14 -7.48 -33.30
CA THR A 712 -1.27 -7.87 -33.49
C THR A 712 -2.24 -7.16 -32.55
N GLY A 713 -1.75 -6.29 -31.67
CA GLY A 713 -2.58 -5.53 -30.74
C GLY A 713 -3.19 -4.27 -31.38
N HIS A 714 -3.91 -3.50 -30.57
CA HIS A 714 -4.44 -2.20 -30.98
C HIS A 714 -3.33 -1.16 -30.92
N LYS A 715 -2.94 -0.65 -32.09
CA LYS A 715 -1.99 0.46 -32.19
C LYS A 715 -2.75 1.78 -32.26
N ILE A 716 -2.36 2.73 -31.42
CA ILE A 716 -2.96 4.06 -31.41
C ILE A 716 -2.35 4.89 -32.54
N GLU A 717 -3.20 5.58 -33.30
CA GLU A 717 -2.75 6.41 -34.43
C GLU A 717 -1.83 7.54 -33.96
N ASN A 718 -0.75 7.77 -34.71
CA ASN A 718 0.25 8.81 -34.46
C ASN A 718 0.96 8.70 -33.10
N THR A 719 0.93 7.53 -32.45
CA THR A 719 1.76 7.25 -31.27
C THR A 719 2.47 5.90 -31.43
N ASN A 720 3.53 5.70 -30.63
CA ASN A 720 4.19 4.39 -30.52
C ASN A 720 3.61 3.54 -29.38
N GLN A 721 2.36 3.81 -29.00
CA GLN A 721 1.67 3.13 -27.91
C GLN A 721 0.70 2.09 -28.48
N GLY A 722 0.56 0.98 -27.76
CA GLY A 722 -0.37 -0.07 -28.12
C GLY A 722 -0.83 -0.85 -26.90
N PHE A 723 -1.95 -1.54 -27.07
CA PHE A 723 -2.55 -2.35 -26.02
C PHE A 723 -3.35 -3.52 -26.60
N HIS A 724 -3.64 -4.48 -25.75
CA HIS A 724 -4.64 -5.51 -26.05
C HIS A 724 -5.36 -5.94 -24.77
N PHE A 725 -6.48 -6.65 -24.92
CA PHE A 725 -7.19 -7.21 -23.77
C PHE A 725 -6.86 -8.69 -23.58
N ILE A 726 -6.53 -9.04 -22.34
CA ILE A 726 -6.49 -10.43 -21.88
C ILE A 726 -7.73 -10.70 -21.03
N ASN A 727 -8.28 -11.90 -21.13
CA ASN A 727 -9.41 -12.25 -20.28
C ASN A 727 -8.97 -12.45 -18.82
N LEU A 728 -9.87 -12.12 -17.89
CA LEU A 728 -9.65 -12.20 -16.44
C LEU A 728 -9.17 -13.58 -16.01
N GLY A 729 -9.74 -14.65 -16.57
CA GLY A 729 -9.32 -16.00 -16.22
C GLY A 729 -7.87 -16.32 -16.58
N ARG A 730 -7.40 -15.91 -17.75
CA ARG A 730 -6.00 -16.02 -18.17
C ARG A 730 -5.11 -15.21 -17.24
N TYR A 731 -5.47 -13.95 -16.96
CA TYR A 731 -4.74 -13.10 -16.01
C TYR A 731 -4.54 -13.78 -14.64
N LEU A 732 -5.61 -14.38 -14.08
CA LEU A 732 -5.56 -15.05 -12.78
C LEU A 732 -4.74 -16.33 -12.79
N LEU A 733 -4.80 -17.12 -13.87
CA LEU A 733 -3.98 -18.32 -14.04
C LEU A 733 -2.48 -17.96 -14.14
N GLU A 734 -2.16 -16.96 -14.96
CA GLU A 734 -0.79 -16.46 -15.13
C GLU A 734 -0.24 -15.88 -13.82
N SER A 735 -1.05 -15.09 -13.10
CA SER A 735 -0.70 -14.55 -11.78
C SER A 735 -0.45 -15.63 -10.73
N THR A 736 -1.32 -16.66 -10.70
CA THR A 736 -1.20 -17.80 -9.78
C THR A 736 0.04 -18.64 -10.09
N ALA A 737 0.32 -18.88 -11.38
CA ALA A 737 1.51 -19.60 -11.81
C ALA A 737 2.78 -18.85 -11.41
N LEU A 738 2.86 -17.55 -11.71
CA LEU A 738 4.01 -16.73 -11.37
C LEU A 738 4.26 -16.69 -9.86
N LEU A 739 3.21 -16.53 -9.04
CA LEU A 739 3.33 -16.61 -7.58
C LEU A 739 3.90 -17.96 -7.12
N GLY A 740 3.48 -19.07 -7.73
CA GLY A 740 4.00 -20.40 -7.42
C GLY A 740 5.52 -20.47 -7.60
N PHE A 741 6.04 -19.91 -8.69
CA PHE A 741 7.49 -19.86 -8.94
C PHE A 741 8.22 -18.90 -8.00
N ILE A 742 7.64 -17.73 -7.70
CA ILE A 742 8.17 -16.79 -6.70
C ILE A 742 8.28 -17.46 -5.33
N ALA A 743 7.24 -18.18 -4.92
CA ALA A 743 7.20 -18.89 -3.65
C ALA A 743 8.28 -19.98 -3.58
N ILE A 744 8.48 -20.72 -4.68
CA ILE A 744 9.57 -21.70 -4.81
C ILE A 744 10.95 -21.03 -4.72
N PHE A 745 11.13 -19.87 -5.34
CA PHE A 745 12.37 -19.10 -5.31
C PHE A 745 12.69 -18.59 -3.90
N ILE A 746 11.77 -17.87 -3.25
CA ILE A 746 11.97 -17.28 -1.92
C ILE A 746 12.18 -18.38 -0.87
N THR A 747 11.44 -19.49 -0.94
CA THR A 747 11.66 -20.62 -0.02
C THR A 747 13.02 -21.29 -0.22
N SER A 748 13.52 -21.35 -1.46
CA SER A 748 14.87 -21.85 -1.76
C SER A 748 15.95 -20.93 -1.21
N MET A 749 15.78 -19.61 -1.36
CA MET A 749 16.66 -18.60 -0.80
C MET A 749 16.71 -18.70 0.74
N ALA A 750 15.55 -18.75 1.40
CA ALA A 750 15.47 -18.91 2.86
C ALA A 750 16.14 -20.21 3.33
N MET A 751 15.93 -21.30 2.61
CA MET A 751 16.53 -22.59 2.93
C MET A 751 18.06 -22.55 2.80
N LEU A 752 18.60 -21.91 1.76
CA LEU A 752 20.04 -21.69 1.61
C LEU A 752 20.60 -20.87 2.78
N LEU A 753 19.97 -19.74 3.11
CA LEU A 753 20.36 -18.88 4.23
C LEU A 753 20.33 -19.63 5.57
N SER A 754 19.38 -20.56 5.76
CA SER A 754 19.30 -21.42 6.95
C SER A 754 20.50 -22.36 7.14
N VAL A 755 21.28 -22.60 6.08
CA VAL A 755 22.55 -23.34 6.17
C VAL A 755 23.59 -22.51 6.94
N PHE A 756 23.61 -21.19 6.75
CA PHE A 756 24.59 -20.29 7.38
C PHE A 756 24.13 -19.78 8.74
N ILE A 757 22.84 -19.45 8.86
CA ILE A 757 22.26 -18.78 10.02
C ILE A 757 21.64 -19.82 10.97
N GLN A 758 21.99 -19.73 12.26
CA GLN A 758 21.52 -20.70 13.27
C GLN A 758 20.13 -20.36 13.83
N LYS A 759 19.71 -19.10 13.80
CA LYS A 759 18.45 -18.63 14.40
C LYS A 759 17.38 -18.48 13.31
N LYS A 760 16.22 -19.12 13.52
CA LYS A 760 15.06 -19.05 12.61
C LYS A 760 14.70 -17.60 12.24
N MET A 761 14.52 -16.74 13.24
CA MET A 761 14.10 -15.35 13.00
C MET A 761 15.11 -14.58 12.16
N SER A 762 16.40 -14.82 12.36
CA SER A 762 17.46 -14.19 11.57
C SER A 762 17.45 -14.67 10.12
N VAL A 763 17.13 -15.94 9.85
CA VAL A 763 16.94 -16.43 8.46
C VAL A 763 15.80 -15.68 7.79
N LEU A 764 14.65 -15.60 8.46
CA LEU A 764 13.46 -14.95 7.91
C LEU A 764 13.71 -13.46 7.66
N ALA A 765 14.27 -12.75 8.63
CA ALA A 765 14.59 -11.33 8.51
C ALA A 765 15.60 -11.06 7.38
N THR A 766 16.66 -11.88 7.27
CA THR A 766 17.63 -11.75 6.17
C THR A 766 16.99 -12.04 4.81
N THR A 767 16.10 -13.04 4.73
CA THR A 767 15.39 -13.38 3.48
C THR A 767 14.49 -12.23 3.05
N ALA A 768 13.73 -11.65 4.00
CA ALA A 768 12.85 -10.51 3.73
C ALA A 768 13.65 -9.27 3.30
N LEU A 769 14.77 -9.00 3.98
CA LEU A 769 15.67 -7.89 3.65
C LEU A 769 16.26 -8.03 2.25
N ILE A 770 16.77 -9.21 1.89
CA ILE A 770 17.29 -9.46 0.53
C ILE A 770 16.17 -9.35 -0.50
N GLY A 771 14.96 -9.84 -0.19
CA GLY A 771 13.80 -9.70 -1.06
C GLY A 771 13.42 -8.25 -1.32
N ALA A 772 13.32 -7.44 -0.26
CA ALA A 772 12.97 -6.02 -0.35
C ALA A 772 14.07 -5.20 -1.05
N ALA A 773 15.34 -5.41 -0.67
CA ALA A 773 16.47 -4.73 -1.31
C ALA A 773 16.58 -5.12 -2.79
N GLY A 774 16.43 -6.41 -3.11
CA GLY A 774 16.43 -6.89 -4.48
C GLY A 774 15.27 -6.32 -5.30
N PHE A 775 14.08 -6.19 -4.69
CA PHE A 775 12.93 -5.56 -5.34
C PHE A 775 13.19 -4.08 -5.65
N ALA A 776 13.66 -3.30 -4.67
CA ALA A 776 13.97 -1.89 -4.86
C ALA A 776 15.02 -1.68 -5.95
N LEU A 777 16.16 -2.38 -5.85
CA LEU A 777 17.24 -2.29 -6.84
C LEU A 777 16.82 -2.74 -8.24
N SER A 778 15.80 -3.60 -8.36
CA SER A 778 15.34 -4.07 -9.66
C SER A 778 14.55 -3.04 -10.45
N GLN A 779 14.06 -1.98 -9.82
CA GLN A 779 13.35 -0.89 -10.49
C GLN A 779 14.30 0.01 -11.28
N ASP A 780 15.55 0.14 -10.83
CA ASP A 780 16.58 0.97 -11.48
C ASP A 780 17.30 0.26 -12.63
N LEU A 781 17.15 -1.07 -12.75
CA LEU A 781 17.84 -1.87 -13.77
C LEU A 781 17.06 -1.90 -15.08
N THR A 782 17.08 -0.83 -15.88
CA THR A 782 16.29 -0.73 -17.12
C THR A 782 16.56 -1.86 -18.13
N GLU A 783 17.80 -2.02 -18.60
CA GLU A 783 18.15 -3.02 -19.64
C GLU A 783 18.17 -4.46 -19.10
N MET A 784 18.60 -4.64 -17.85
CA MET A 784 18.81 -5.96 -17.23
C MET A 784 17.66 -6.41 -16.32
N ALA A 785 16.56 -5.65 -16.22
CA ALA A 785 15.40 -5.98 -15.38
C ALA A 785 14.88 -7.38 -15.65
N HIS A 786 14.82 -7.79 -16.92
CA HIS A 786 14.32 -9.11 -17.32
C HIS A 786 15.12 -10.29 -16.72
N LEU A 787 16.39 -10.08 -16.33
CA LEU A 787 17.25 -11.10 -15.71
C LEU A 787 17.17 -11.13 -14.19
N SER A 788 16.60 -10.11 -13.55
CA SER A 788 16.47 -10.06 -12.10
C SER A 788 15.28 -10.89 -11.64
N PRO A 789 15.46 -11.86 -10.73
CA PRO A 789 14.33 -12.62 -10.17
C PRO A 789 13.41 -11.73 -9.30
N PHE A 790 13.88 -10.56 -8.88
CA PHE A 790 13.13 -9.65 -8.01
C PHE A 790 12.17 -8.74 -8.77
N THR A 791 12.44 -8.45 -10.05
CA THR A 791 11.52 -7.70 -10.93
C THR A 791 10.14 -8.37 -10.97
N TYR A 792 10.13 -9.70 -10.96
CA TYR A 792 8.92 -10.50 -11.03
C TYR A 792 8.11 -10.56 -9.72
N LEU A 793 8.59 -9.98 -8.61
CA LEU A 793 7.80 -9.88 -7.38
C LEU A 793 6.54 -9.00 -7.55
N ASN A 794 6.54 -8.09 -8.53
CA ASN A 794 5.38 -7.29 -8.85
C ASN A 794 4.46 -8.00 -9.87
N ILE A 795 3.77 -9.04 -9.41
CA ILE A 795 2.95 -9.89 -10.29
C ILE A 795 1.96 -9.07 -11.15
N PRO A 796 1.13 -8.17 -10.58
CA PRO A 796 0.11 -7.47 -11.36
C PRO A 796 0.70 -6.68 -12.53
N LYS A 797 1.82 -5.98 -12.27
CA LYS A 797 2.48 -5.12 -13.26
C LYS A 797 3.29 -5.86 -14.31
N ILE A 798 3.61 -7.13 -14.06
CA ILE A 798 4.25 -8.01 -15.05
C ILE A 798 3.20 -8.59 -15.98
N ILE A 799 2.08 -9.08 -15.45
CA ILE A 799 1.05 -9.74 -16.25
C ILE A 799 0.29 -8.74 -17.13
N ASN A 800 0.05 -7.51 -16.64
CA ASN A 800 -0.59 -6.45 -17.43
C ASN A 800 0.39 -5.68 -18.35
N GLY A 801 1.67 -6.06 -18.43
CA GLY A 801 2.65 -5.42 -19.31
C GLY A 801 3.14 -4.02 -18.89
N GLU A 802 2.73 -3.50 -17.73
CA GLU A 802 3.08 -2.16 -17.27
C GLU A 802 4.60 -2.00 -17.07
N ILE A 803 5.28 -2.97 -16.45
CA ILE A 803 6.75 -2.91 -16.26
C ILE A 803 7.49 -3.03 -17.61
N ALA A 804 6.98 -3.85 -18.53
CA ALA A 804 7.58 -3.98 -19.85
C ALA A 804 7.50 -2.65 -20.63
N THR A 805 6.39 -1.93 -20.47
CA THR A 805 6.16 -0.64 -21.10
C THR A 805 6.98 0.47 -20.45
N THR A 806 7.01 0.56 -19.11
CA THR A 806 7.74 1.62 -18.39
C THR A 806 9.24 1.52 -18.56
N LEU A 807 9.78 0.30 -18.64
CA LEU A 807 11.21 0.05 -18.91
C LEU A 807 11.54 -0.04 -20.40
N ASN A 808 10.53 0.04 -21.27
CA ASN A 808 10.62 -0.24 -22.71
C ASN A 808 11.42 -1.53 -23.02
N ASN A 809 11.10 -2.60 -22.28
CA ASN A 809 11.81 -3.87 -22.34
C ASN A 809 10.82 -5.05 -22.52
N PRO A 810 10.56 -5.50 -23.76
CA PRO A 810 9.63 -6.61 -24.03
C PRO A 810 10.11 -7.96 -23.47
N GLY A 811 11.39 -8.03 -23.09
CA GLY A 811 11.96 -9.18 -22.39
C GLY A 811 11.38 -9.37 -20.98
N VAL A 812 10.74 -8.36 -20.39
CA VAL A 812 10.09 -8.50 -19.08
C VAL A 812 8.67 -9.02 -19.28
N ASN A 813 8.50 -10.35 -19.25
CA ASN A 813 7.20 -11.00 -19.42
C ASN A 813 7.09 -12.26 -18.57
N LEU A 814 5.93 -12.92 -18.59
CA LEU A 814 5.69 -14.12 -17.79
C LEU A 814 6.68 -15.25 -18.09
N GLN A 815 6.98 -15.50 -19.37
CA GLN A 815 7.79 -16.65 -19.79
C GLN A 815 9.24 -16.48 -19.34
N THR A 816 9.80 -15.29 -19.54
CA THR A 816 11.15 -14.95 -19.07
C THR A 816 11.22 -14.96 -17.55
N GLY A 817 10.19 -14.47 -16.86
CA GLY A 817 10.07 -14.54 -15.41
C GLY A 817 10.12 -15.95 -14.86
N ILE A 818 9.34 -16.86 -15.42
CA ILE A 818 9.37 -18.28 -15.03
C ILE A 818 10.76 -18.88 -15.26
N ALA A 819 11.37 -18.62 -16.42
CA ALA A 819 12.68 -19.14 -16.77
C ALA A 819 13.79 -18.64 -15.82
N VAL A 820 13.81 -17.35 -15.51
CA VAL A 820 14.78 -16.73 -14.60
C VAL A 820 14.59 -17.24 -13.18
N LEU A 821 13.36 -17.26 -12.66
CA LEU A 821 13.05 -17.78 -11.32
C LEU A 821 13.48 -19.24 -11.16
N LEU A 822 13.23 -20.08 -12.16
CA LEU A 822 13.66 -21.48 -12.16
C LEU A 822 15.18 -21.62 -12.20
N THR A 823 15.85 -20.84 -13.06
CA THR A 823 17.30 -20.88 -13.22
C THR A 823 18.01 -20.47 -11.92
N VAL A 824 17.63 -19.33 -11.35
CA VAL A 824 18.20 -18.87 -10.07
C VAL A 824 17.86 -19.84 -8.94
N THR A 825 16.63 -20.38 -8.91
CA THR A 825 16.26 -21.42 -7.94
C THR A 825 17.17 -22.65 -8.04
N ALA A 826 17.46 -23.13 -9.25
CA ALA A 826 18.33 -24.27 -9.46
C ALA A 826 19.74 -24.00 -8.94
N VAL A 827 20.30 -22.82 -9.22
CA VAL A 827 21.59 -22.37 -8.68
C VAL A 827 21.59 -22.37 -7.15
N LEU A 828 20.56 -21.81 -6.51
CA LEU A 828 20.44 -21.79 -5.04
C LEU A 828 20.35 -23.20 -4.44
N VAL A 829 19.61 -24.11 -5.08
CA VAL A 829 19.49 -25.52 -4.64
C VAL A 829 20.83 -26.24 -4.75
N LEU A 830 21.53 -26.09 -5.89
CA LEU A 830 22.85 -26.69 -6.11
C LEU A 830 23.87 -26.19 -5.09
N ALA A 831 23.94 -24.87 -4.89
CA ALA A 831 24.80 -24.27 -3.87
C ALA A 831 24.50 -24.82 -2.47
N GLY A 832 23.22 -24.86 -2.07
CA GLY A 832 22.81 -25.41 -0.78
C GLY A 832 23.16 -26.89 -0.60
N TYR A 833 23.02 -27.69 -1.66
CA TYR A 833 23.36 -29.11 -1.67
C TYR A 833 24.86 -29.35 -1.43
N PHE A 834 25.73 -28.65 -2.18
CA PHE A 834 27.18 -28.81 -2.07
C PHE A 834 27.72 -28.30 -0.74
N ILE A 835 27.24 -27.14 -0.27
CA ILE A 835 27.68 -26.52 0.99
C ILE A 835 27.27 -27.38 2.19
N SER A 836 26.05 -27.92 2.18
CA SER A 836 25.59 -28.86 3.23
C SER A 836 26.38 -30.17 3.20
N GLY A 837 26.85 -30.60 2.03
CA GLY A 837 27.67 -31.81 1.87
C GLY A 837 29.07 -31.67 2.48
N ARG A 838 29.76 -30.56 2.19
CA ARG A 838 31.14 -30.31 2.68
C ARG A 838 31.24 -30.20 4.20
N ARG A 839 30.21 -29.67 4.88
CA ARG A 839 30.17 -29.60 6.35
C ARG A 839 30.15 -30.98 7.00
N ASN A 840 29.55 -31.97 6.33
CA ASN A 840 29.43 -33.33 6.83
C ASN A 840 30.78 -34.07 6.81
N THR A 841 31.64 -33.78 5.82
CA THR A 841 33.00 -34.33 5.74
C THR A 841 33.95 -33.71 6.77
N VAL A 842 33.88 -32.39 6.97
CA VAL A 842 34.74 -31.69 7.95
C VAL A 842 34.42 -32.13 9.37
N SER A 843 33.15 -32.28 9.76
CA SER A 843 32.84 -32.72 11.14
C SER A 843 33.30 -34.16 11.41
N LYS A 844 33.23 -35.05 10.40
CA LYS A 844 33.74 -36.42 10.54
C LYS A 844 35.26 -36.43 10.69
N SER A 845 36.01 -35.67 9.89
CA SER A 845 37.48 -35.61 10.01
C SER A 845 37.96 -35.06 11.35
N THR A 846 37.25 -34.08 11.92
CA THR A 846 37.59 -33.52 13.25
C THR A 846 37.30 -34.52 14.38
N GLN A 847 36.25 -35.33 14.25
CA GLN A 847 35.97 -36.42 15.21
C GLN A 847 36.99 -37.56 15.10
N THR A 848 37.37 -37.97 13.89
CA THR A 848 38.38 -39.02 13.70
C THR A 848 39.75 -38.60 14.24
N THR A 849 40.14 -37.33 14.07
CA THR A 849 41.39 -36.80 14.63
C THR A 849 41.35 -36.63 16.15
N ALA A 850 40.18 -36.32 16.73
CA ALA A 850 39.99 -36.27 18.19
C ALA A 850 40.05 -37.68 18.82
N ASP A 851 39.40 -38.68 18.21
CA ASP A 851 39.43 -40.08 18.67
C ASP A 851 40.82 -40.72 18.49
N LEU A 852 41.57 -40.34 17.44
CA LEU A 852 42.95 -40.76 17.27
C LEU A 852 43.86 -40.15 18.35
N LYS A 853 43.63 -38.89 18.73
CA LYS A 853 44.35 -38.23 19.84
C LYS A 853 44.01 -38.81 21.21
N SER A 854 42.75 -39.21 21.44
CA SER A 854 42.33 -39.82 22.71
C SER A 854 42.73 -41.29 22.86
N LYS A 855 43.07 -41.96 21.76
CA LYS A 855 43.66 -43.32 21.78
C LYS A 855 45.18 -43.33 21.85
N SER A 856 45.82 -42.18 21.61
CA SER A 856 47.28 -41.99 21.74
C SER A 856 47.71 -41.39 23.08
N GLN A 857 46.76 -41.05 23.96
CA GLN A 857 46.96 -40.73 25.37
C GLN A 857 46.43 -41.89 26.20
#